data_AF-A0AAD5UGI5-F1
#
_entry.id   AF-A0AAD5UGI5-F1
#
_cell.length_a   1.000
_cell.length_b   1.000
_cell.length_c   1.000
_cell.angle_alpha   90.00
_cell.angle_beta   90.00
_cell.angle_gamma   90.00
#
_symmetry.space_group_name_H-M   'P 1'
#
loop_
_entity.id
_entity.type
_entity.pdbx_description
1 polymer ?
#
loop_
_entity_poly.entity_id
_entity_poly.type
_entity_poly.pdbx_seq_one_letter_code
_entity_poly.pdbx_strand_id
1 'polypeptide(L)'
;MLPVENNNDEEKNILLSDDSEIKQKKVTEQWKVIVWMVINLFATVGIVFTNKAIFTDSKLVKMPITFTAFHFACTSFVLMVTNQVGIFNAKPLGLVTILPLCLAFCGNVIFPNLSLAFSSVSFYQLVRILLTPGTAFLNYAIYNIKTTKAALLTMVPICFGVGLTVYYDALSNTTSTKTTSLEGAVFALVGVSISCIYTIWIGTYSKAHGCSSLQLLYNQAPPSALMLMVIAPFTDTFPSLSEVSRESLWLILLSGVLAMLINVSQFYIIHGTNALTSTIVGHTKTCSIIALGWMFGARMNDFSVLGILIAVGGIFAYSSLPYMKGSKLDSISSLVFSKKSVAILALAALIAFGYHESTQYTEIAETNGVLDAKIVQLAASQQEHAQNQESLLHDLSSKLDSTSDQLSKIHETMQEENAKPVMYSKIVHPGICIRIVEARDIFYYIAQSLYDGFQELGVPVEFVPAVKPDDGCTYITFLPNQGGAFKYIAYNWEQLTTPGGWWNDGMYNYLKNAQEVWDYSPKNIQFLKEKGIEAKLVMPNYNMFMADSLMATPNEVRTNTIMFMGSQNDRRNTFLNKAIDTFPGQLLINPPRDQMTKSKIGLNIHFYPSGWILETHRIYQFLSHRLLIISEHSEDHELDKMFEPMVTFFNTDNFVETVYGVFNMSQVEYSKITTYRLNYLKSLPTVAQQLTRTESVIWTGNKAPENKPE
;
A
#
# COMPACT_ATOMS: atom_id res chain seq x y z
N MET A 1 -54.66 20.01 21.23
CA MET A 1 -54.59 18.65 21.80
C MET A 1 -54.73 17.64 20.68
N LEU A 2 -53.60 17.29 20.07
CA LEU A 2 -53.26 15.99 19.47
C LEU A 2 -51.72 15.96 19.47
N PRO A 3 -51.05 14.85 19.84
CA PRO A 3 -49.60 14.80 19.98
C PRO A 3 -48.94 14.51 18.62
N VAL A 4 -47.81 15.18 18.35
CA VAL A 4 -46.87 14.84 17.28
C VAL A 4 -45.69 14.16 17.96
N GLU A 5 -45.47 12.88 17.65
CA GLU A 5 -44.39 12.05 18.20
C GLU A 5 -43.00 12.53 17.75
N ASN A 6 -42.02 12.27 18.63
CA ASN A 6 -40.59 12.56 18.51
C ASN A 6 -39.94 11.88 17.30
N ASN A 7 -39.30 12.65 16.41
CA ASN A 7 -38.37 12.17 15.38
C ASN A 7 -36.87 12.40 15.73
N ASN A 8 -36.56 13.01 16.89
CA ASN A 8 -35.18 13.43 17.21
C ASN A 8 -34.27 12.31 17.73
N ASP A 9 -34.83 11.16 18.12
CA ASP A 9 -34.04 10.01 18.58
C ASP A 9 -33.53 9.13 17.41
N GLU A 10 -34.10 9.26 16.21
CA GLU A 10 -33.58 8.59 15.00
C GLU A 10 -32.33 9.30 14.46
N GLU A 11 -32.32 10.62 14.39
CA GLU A 11 -31.24 11.41 13.76
C GLU A 11 -29.90 11.35 14.54
N LYS A 12 -29.98 11.26 15.87
CA LYS A 12 -28.81 11.15 16.76
C LYS A 12 -28.22 9.73 16.80
N ASN A 13 -29.04 8.70 16.56
CA ASN A 13 -28.59 7.32 16.41
C ASN A 13 -27.92 7.07 15.05
N ILE A 14 -28.34 7.77 14.00
CA ILE A 14 -27.76 7.65 12.64
C ILE A 14 -26.29 8.13 12.61
N LEU A 15 -25.97 9.28 13.22
CA LEU A 15 -24.60 9.85 13.23
C LEU A 15 -23.59 9.08 14.10
N LEU A 16 -24.01 8.49 15.23
CA LEU A 16 -23.17 7.62 16.07
C LEU A 16 -23.02 6.21 15.49
N SER A 17 -24.01 5.75 14.71
CA SER A 17 -23.92 4.50 13.98
C SER A 17 -22.91 4.57 12.83
N ASP A 18 -22.80 5.70 12.11
CA ASP A 18 -21.86 5.84 10.99
C ASP A 18 -20.38 5.78 11.42
N ASP A 19 -19.99 6.44 12.52
CA ASP A 19 -18.59 6.44 13.00
C ASP A 19 -18.16 5.09 13.61
N SER A 20 -19.09 4.42 14.29
CA SER A 20 -18.90 3.06 14.79
C SER A 20 -18.92 2.04 13.63
N GLU A 21 -19.78 2.19 12.64
CA GLU A 21 -19.82 1.40 11.41
C GLU A 21 -18.58 1.59 10.54
N ILE A 22 -17.96 2.78 10.51
CA ILE A 22 -16.74 3.05 9.74
C ILE A 22 -15.50 2.46 10.44
N LYS A 23 -15.39 2.60 11.77
CA LYS A 23 -14.36 1.88 12.57
C LYS A 23 -14.53 0.37 12.48
N GLN A 24 -15.77 -0.09 12.61
CA GLN A 24 -16.13 -1.49 12.44
C GLN A 24 -15.79 -1.90 11.01
N LYS A 25 -16.15 -1.16 9.95
CA LYS A 25 -15.76 -1.44 8.56
C LYS A 25 -14.25 -1.55 8.37
N LYS A 26 -13.42 -0.64 8.93
CA LYS A 26 -11.95 -0.71 8.81
C LYS A 26 -11.34 -1.92 9.54
N VAL A 27 -11.78 -2.20 10.77
CA VAL A 27 -11.39 -3.43 11.50
C VAL A 27 -11.91 -4.66 10.76
N THR A 28 -13.11 -4.59 10.20
CA THR A 28 -13.74 -5.66 9.43
C THR A 28 -13.00 -5.86 8.10
N GLU A 29 -12.47 -4.84 7.42
CA GLU A 29 -11.69 -4.99 6.19
C GLU A 29 -10.30 -5.59 6.46
N GLN A 30 -9.62 -5.20 7.53
CA GLN A 30 -8.35 -5.84 7.93
C GLN A 30 -8.57 -7.27 8.42
N TRP A 31 -9.62 -7.48 9.22
CA TRP A 31 -10.06 -8.81 9.64
C TRP A 31 -10.49 -9.66 8.44
N LYS A 32 -11.17 -9.10 7.44
CA LYS A 32 -11.51 -9.78 6.18
C LYS A 32 -10.25 -10.24 5.47
N VAL A 33 -9.23 -9.39 5.33
CA VAL A 33 -7.95 -9.79 4.72
C VAL A 33 -7.28 -10.92 5.51
N ILE A 34 -7.23 -10.83 6.84
CA ILE A 34 -6.65 -11.88 7.71
C ILE A 34 -7.48 -13.18 7.62
N VAL A 35 -8.80 -13.10 7.66
CA VAL A 35 -9.72 -14.22 7.49
C VAL A 35 -9.51 -14.87 6.13
N TRP A 36 -9.41 -14.09 5.05
CA TRP A 36 -9.11 -14.62 3.73
C TRP A 36 -7.72 -15.25 3.67
N MET A 37 -6.69 -14.72 4.35
CA MET A 37 -5.38 -15.39 4.49
C MET A 37 -5.48 -16.73 5.20
N VAL A 38 -6.26 -16.80 6.29
CA VAL A 38 -6.48 -18.03 7.06
C VAL A 38 -7.26 -19.05 6.23
N ILE A 39 -8.34 -18.63 5.57
CA ILE A 39 -9.10 -19.47 4.62
C ILE A 39 -8.18 -19.98 3.52
N ASN A 40 -7.36 -19.10 2.94
CA ASN A 40 -6.43 -19.44 1.88
C ASN A 40 -5.36 -20.44 2.35
N LEU A 41 -4.87 -20.30 3.58
CA LEU A 41 -3.94 -21.25 4.22
C LEU A 41 -4.60 -22.62 4.40
N PHE A 42 -5.74 -22.69 5.09
CA PHE A 42 -6.44 -23.95 5.34
C PHE A 42 -6.92 -24.62 4.06
N ALA A 43 -7.43 -23.85 3.09
CA ALA A 43 -7.84 -24.39 1.80
C ALA A 43 -6.62 -24.94 1.03
N THR A 44 -5.46 -24.28 1.09
CA THR A 44 -4.22 -24.77 0.46
C THR A 44 -3.71 -26.04 1.13
N VAL A 45 -3.73 -26.12 2.47
CA VAL A 45 -3.38 -27.34 3.20
C VAL A 45 -4.35 -28.47 2.83
N GLY A 46 -5.65 -28.18 2.92
CA GLY A 46 -6.73 -29.11 2.64
C GLY A 46 -6.66 -29.68 1.23
N ILE A 47 -6.44 -28.84 0.20
CA ILE A 47 -6.41 -29.32 -1.19
C ILE A 47 -5.21 -30.23 -1.44
N VAL A 48 -4.07 -29.98 -0.79
CA VAL A 48 -2.87 -30.81 -0.96
C VAL A 48 -3.11 -32.22 -0.42
N PHE A 49 -3.67 -32.34 0.78
CA PHE A 49 -4.00 -33.64 1.35
C PHE A 49 -5.19 -34.30 0.63
N THR A 50 -6.19 -33.53 0.22
CA THR A 50 -7.34 -34.04 -0.55
C THR A 50 -6.90 -34.58 -1.91
N ASN A 51 -6.08 -33.82 -2.66
CA ASN A 51 -5.52 -34.28 -3.93
C ASN A 51 -4.63 -35.50 -3.71
N LYS A 52 -3.81 -35.53 -2.65
CA LYS A 52 -3.00 -36.72 -2.32
C LYS A 52 -3.86 -37.95 -2.03
N ALA A 53 -4.96 -37.79 -1.29
CA ALA A 53 -5.90 -38.87 -1.00
C ALA A 53 -6.61 -39.37 -2.28
N ILE A 54 -7.05 -38.45 -3.15
CA ILE A 54 -7.61 -38.80 -4.47
C ILE A 54 -6.58 -39.58 -5.31
N PHE A 55 -5.31 -39.18 -5.28
CA PHE A 55 -4.23 -39.83 -6.03
C PHE A 55 -3.75 -41.16 -5.43
N THR A 56 -4.24 -41.55 -4.25
CA THR A 56 -4.04 -42.91 -3.72
C THR A 56 -4.91 -43.93 -4.45
N ASP A 57 -6.05 -43.50 -5.00
CA ASP A 57 -6.89 -44.34 -5.84
C ASP A 57 -6.23 -44.51 -7.23
N SER A 58 -5.83 -45.74 -7.53
CA SER A 58 -5.15 -46.13 -8.78
C SER A 58 -5.94 -45.81 -10.07
N LYS A 59 -7.25 -45.56 -9.96
CA LYS A 59 -8.11 -45.19 -11.08
C LYS A 59 -8.17 -43.67 -11.26
N LEU A 60 -8.27 -42.92 -10.16
CA LEU A 60 -8.41 -41.46 -10.18
C LEU A 60 -7.09 -40.73 -10.40
N VAL A 61 -5.95 -41.34 -10.01
CA VAL A 61 -4.61 -40.80 -10.31
C VAL A 61 -4.38 -40.56 -11.81
N LYS A 62 -5.15 -41.23 -12.67
CA LYS A 62 -5.07 -41.13 -14.14
C LYS A 62 -5.96 -40.03 -14.74
N MET A 63 -6.54 -39.16 -13.90
CA MET A 63 -7.40 -38.05 -14.33
C MET A 63 -6.93 -36.63 -13.92
N PRO A 64 -5.62 -36.32 -13.95
CA PRO A 64 -5.11 -35.05 -13.43
C PRO A 64 -5.59 -33.82 -14.21
N ILE A 65 -5.80 -33.93 -15.53
CA ILE A 65 -6.26 -32.80 -16.36
C ILE A 65 -7.75 -32.55 -16.11
N THR A 66 -8.54 -33.60 -15.98
CA THR A 66 -9.98 -33.55 -15.68
C THR A 66 -10.23 -32.90 -14.31
N PHE A 67 -9.45 -33.25 -13.28
CA PHE A 67 -9.56 -32.58 -11.99
C PHE A 67 -9.22 -31.09 -12.06
N THR A 68 -8.19 -30.73 -12.83
CA THR A 68 -7.84 -29.32 -13.02
C THR A 68 -8.93 -28.56 -13.79
N ALA A 69 -9.51 -29.17 -14.82
CA ALA A 69 -10.65 -28.62 -15.55
C ALA A 69 -11.86 -28.40 -14.65
N PHE A 70 -12.17 -29.37 -13.78
CA PHE A 70 -13.23 -29.27 -12.77
C PHE A 70 -12.98 -28.12 -11.79
N HIS A 71 -11.75 -27.96 -11.27
CA HIS A 71 -11.39 -26.85 -10.38
C HIS A 71 -11.58 -25.48 -11.05
N PHE A 72 -11.20 -25.35 -12.32
CA PHE A 72 -11.40 -24.12 -13.09
C PHE A 72 -12.86 -23.87 -13.43
N ALA A 73 -13.65 -24.92 -13.68
CA ALA A 73 -15.10 -24.80 -13.87
C ALA A 73 -15.79 -24.28 -12.59
N CYS A 74 -15.46 -24.85 -11.42
CA CYS A 74 -15.97 -24.37 -10.13
C CYS A 74 -15.57 -22.92 -9.85
N THR A 75 -14.31 -22.56 -10.15
CA THR A 75 -13.82 -21.18 -10.02
C THR A 75 -14.58 -20.24 -10.95
N SER A 76 -14.79 -20.63 -12.21
CA SER A 76 -15.54 -19.86 -13.20
C SER A 76 -16.97 -19.63 -12.77
N PHE A 77 -17.65 -20.66 -12.29
CA PHE A 77 -19.01 -20.58 -11.79
C PHE A 77 -19.15 -19.52 -10.69
N VAL A 78 -18.29 -19.55 -9.67
CA VAL A 78 -18.34 -18.55 -8.59
C VAL A 78 -18.00 -17.16 -9.07
N LEU A 79 -17.05 -17.00 -9.99
CA LEU A 79 -16.74 -15.68 -10.54
C LEU A 79 -17.89 -15.11 -11.37
N MET A 80 -18.63 -15.95 -12.10
CA MET A 80 -19.84 -15.55 -12.82
C MET A 80 -20.95 -15.14 -11.86
N VAL A 81 -21.20 -15.92 -10.81
CA VAL A 81 -22.18 -15.58 -9.78
C VAL A 81 -21.80 -14.27 -9.09
N THR A 82 -20.55 -14.11 -8.67
CA THR A 82 -20.06 -12.91 -7.97
C THR A 82 -20.06 -11.66 -8.85
N ASN A 83 -19.82 -11.78 -10.16
CA ASN A 83 -20.03 -10.69 -11.13
C ASN A 83 -21.52 -10.34 -11.28
N GLN A 84 -22.40 -11.34 -11.36
CA GLN A 84 -23.86 -11.12 -11.49
C GLN A 84 -24.47 -10.43 -10.27
N VAL A 85 -23.98 -10.74 -9.06
CA VAL A 85 -24.44 -10.07 -7.83
C VAL A 85 -23.72 -8.74 -7.55
N GLY A 86 -22.88 -8.25 -8.48
CA GLY A 86 -22.26 -6.93 -8.40
C GLY A 86 -21.07 -6.81 -7.43
N ILE A 87 -20.46 -7.91 -7.00
CA ILE A 87 -19.27 -7.87 -6.12
C ILE A 87 -18.06 -7.25 -6.84
N PHE A 88 -17.96 -7.44 -8.15
CA PHE A 88 -17.01 -6.74 -9.01
C PHE A 88 -17.56 -6.62 -10.44
N ASN A 89 -17.07 -5.65 -11.19
CA ASN A 89 -17.43 -5.49 -12.60
C ASN A 89 -16.40 -6.17 -13.51
N ALA A 90 -16.82 -7.16 -14.29
CA ALA A 90 -15.97 -7.81 -15.27
C ALA A 90 -15.56 -6.84 -16.40
N LYS A 91 -14.26 -6.81 -16.71
CA LYS A 91 -13.71 -6.11 -17.87
C LYS A 91 -13.35 -7.15 -18.94
N PRO A 92 -14.11 -7.29 -20.03
CA PRO A 92 -13.87 -8.34 -21.01
C PRO A 92 -12.55 -8.11 -21.77
N LEU A 93 -11.80 -9.19 -21.98
CA LEU A 93 -10.60 -9.21 -22.79
C LEU A 93 -10.79 -10.16 -23.99
N GLY A 94 -10.12 -9.86 -25.11
CA GLY A 94 -10.17 -10.70 -26.30
C GLY A 94 -9.58 -12.10 -26.04
N LEU A 95 -10.21 -13.14 -26.57
CA LEU A 95 -9.80 -14.53 -26.34
C LEU A 95 -8.35 -14.79 -26.79
N VAL A 96 -7.97 -14.26 -27.96
CA VAL A 96 -6.60 -14.39 -28.50
C VAL A 96 -5.58 -13.71 -27.58
N THR A 97 -5.95 -12.57 -26.99
CA THR A 97 -5.11 -11.84 -26.04
C THR A 97 -4.88 -12.64 -24.76
N ILE A 98 -5.92 -13.28 -24.21
CA ILE A 98 -5.80 -14.00 -22.93
C ILE A 98 -5.26 -15.42 -23.07
N LEU A 99 -5.28 -16.01 -24.27
CA LEU A 99 -4.90 -17.41 -24.50
C LEU A 99 -3.48 -17.77 -24.00
N PRO A 100 -2.42 -16.96 -24.22
CA PRO A 100 -1.10 -17.25 -23.66
C PRO A 100 -1.11 -17.31 -22.13
N LEU A 101 -1.87 -16.41 -21.48
CA LEU A 101 -2.02 -16.41 -20.04
C LEU A 101 -2.80 -17.64 -19.55
N CYS A 102 -3.82 -18.08 -20.30
CA CYS A 102 -4.56 -19.32 -20.01
C CYS A 102 -3.67 -20.56 -20.08
N LEU A 103 -2.80 -20.65 -21.10
CA LEU A 103 -1.83 -21.75 -21.23
C LEU A 103 -0.87 -21.79 -20.04
N ALA A 104 -0.34 -20.64 -19.66
CA ALA A 104 0.52 -20.52 -18.48
C ALA A 104 -0.24 -20.87 -17.18
N PHE A 105 -1.50 -20.45 -17.05
CA PHE A 105 -2.36 -20.76 -15.90
C PHE A 105 -2.64 -22.27 -15.78
N CYS A 106 -2.99 -22.93 -16.88
CA CYS A 106 -3.15 -24.38 -16.93
C CYS A 106 -1.87 -25.12 -16.54
N GLY A 107 -0.73 -24.78 -17.16
CA GLY A 107 0.56 -25.40 -16.85
C GLY A 107 0.99 -25.20 -15.40
N ASN A 108 0.77 -23.99 -14.86
CA ASN A 108 1.05 -23.64 -13.47
C ASN A 108 0.26 -24.48 -12.45
N VAL A 109 -0.82 -25.15 -12.84
CA VAL A 109 -1.59 -26.04 -11.96
C VAL A 109 -1.34 -27.52 -12.26
N ILE A 110 -1.32 -27.90 -13.53
CA ILE A 110 -1.16 -29.30 -13.95
C ILE A 110 0.20 -29.85 -13.54
N PHE A 111 1.29 -29.17 -13.85
CA PHE A 111 2.64 -29.69 -13.60
C PHE A 111 2.96 -29.86 -12.10
N PRO A 112 2.62 -28.90 -11.23
CA PRO A 112 2.75 -29.12 -9.78
C PRO A 112 1.87 -30.27 -9.28
N ASN A 113 0.61 -30.40 -9.75
CA ASN A 113 -0.25 -31.51 -9.33
C ASN A 113 0.26 -32.87 -9.80
N LEU A 114 0.82 -32.96 -11.01
CA LEU A 114 1.51 -34.15 -11.50
C LEU A 114 2.72 -34.48 -10.61
N SER A 115 3.55 -33.48 -10.28
CA SER A 115 4.66 -33.66 -9.36
C SER A 115 4.20 -34.24 -8.01
N LEU A 116 3.10 -33.74 -7.43
CA LEU A 116 2.55 -34.27 -6.17
C LEU A 116 2.14 -35.75 -6.25
N ALA A 117 1.71 -36.24 -7.41
CA ALA A 117 1.36 -37.65 -7.61
C ALA A 117 2.59 -38.57 -7.57
N PHE A 118 3.74 -38.07 -8.05
CA PHE A 118 4.99 -38.80 -8.25
C PHE A 118 6.11 -38.44 -7.25
N SER A 119 5.87 -37.50 -6.35
CA SER A 119 6.84 -37.02 -5.35
C SER A 119 6.32 -37.09 -3.92
N SER A 120 7.25 -36.91 -2.97
CA SER A 120 6.93 -36.66 -1.58
C SER A 120 6.22 -35.31 -1.42
N VAL A 121 5.36 -35.19 -0.40
CA VAL A 121 4.68 -33.91 -0.11
C VAL A 121 5.70 -32.83 0.27
N SER A 122 6.75 -33.22 0.99
CA SER A 122 7.85 -32.34 1.40
C SER A 122 8.60 -31.76 0.20
N PHE A 123 8.99 -32.60 -0.77
CA PHE A 123 9.63 -32.15 -2.01
C PHE A 123 8.72 -31.19 -2.79
N TYR A 124 7.46 -31.58 -3.00
CA TYR A 124 6.47 -30.79 -3.73
C TYR A 124 6.30 -29.38 -3.14
N GLN A 125 6.32 -29.24 -1.82
CA GLN A 125 6.20 -27.93 -1.17
C GLN A 125 7.50 -27.13 -1.22
N LEU A 126 8.63 -27.79 -1.04
CA LEU A 126 9.92 -27.11 -0.93
C LEU A 126 10.40 -26.56 -2.26
N VAL A 127 10.23 -27.30 -3.36
CA VAL A 127 10.66 -26.86 -4.70
C VAL A 127 9.95 -25.57 -5.12
N ARG A 128 8.73 -25.31 -4.62
CA ARG A 128 7.99 -24.07 -4.87
C ARG A 128 8.66 -22.83 -4.28
N ILE A 129 9.55 -22.98 -3.31
CA ILE A 129 10.35 -21.87 -2.79
C ILE A 129 11.24 -21.26 -3.88
N LEU A 130 11.64 -22.04 -4.89
CA LEU A 130 12.40 -21.56 -6.05
C LEU A 130 11.63 -20.56 -6.92
N LEU A 131 10.31 -20.39 -6.72
CA LEU A 131 9.51 -19.38 -7.40
C LEU A 131 10.09 -17.97 -7.19
N THR A 132 10.55 -17.63 -5.99
CA THR A 132 11.10 -16.30 -5.67
C THR A 132 12.41 -16.00 -6.44
N PRO A 133 13.46 -16.84 -6.36
CA PRO A 133 14.66 -16.62 -7.18
C PRO A 133 14.40 -16.82 -8.68
N GLY A 134 13.51 -17.74 -9.07
CA GLY A 134 13.17 -18.00 -10.47
C GLY A 134 12.46 -16.82 -11.15
N THR A 135 11.52 -16.18 -10.47
CA THR A 135 10.85 -14.97 -10.96
C THR A 135 11.82 -13.79 -11.08
N ALA A 136 12.71 -13.60 -10.12
CA ALA A 136 13.74 -12.56 -10.18
C ALA A 136 14.71 -12.78 -11.35
N PHE A 137 15.14 -14.03 -11.57
CA PHE A 137 15.97 -14.41 -12.70
C PHE A 137 15.28 -14.14 -14.05
N LEU A 138 14.02 -14.56 -14.21
CA LEU A 138 13.29 -14.33 -15.46
C LEU A 138 12.97 -12.86 -15.70
N ASN A 139 12.68 -12.08 -14.66
CA ASN A 139 12.51 -10.62 -14.78
C ASN A 139 13.78 -9.93 -15.29
N TYR A 140 14.95 -10.38 -14.84
CA TYR A 140 16.22 -9.91 -15.36
C TYR A 140 16.46 -10.40 -16.80
N ALA A 141 16.29 -11.70 -17.06
CA ALA A 141 16.60 -12.30 -18.36
C ALA A 141 15.69 -11.81 -19.50
N ILE A 142 14.39 -11.63 -19.23
CA ILE A 142 13.39 -11.29 -20.26
C ILE A 142 13.17 -9.77 -20.35
N TYR A 143 13.12 -9.07 -19.21
CA TYR A 143 12.74 -7.65 -19.15
C TYR A 143 13.89 -6.71 -18.74
N ASN A 144 15.10 -7.24 -18.49
CA ASN A 144 16.26 -6.48 -18.02
C ASN A 144 16.00 -5.68 -16.73
N ILE A 145 15.06 -6.16 -15.90
CA ILE A 145 14.74 -5.55 -14.61
C ILE A 145 15.74 -6.07 -13.57
N LYS A 146 16.60 -5.18 -13.08
CA LYS A 146 17.67 -5.54 -12.14
C LYS A 146 17.12 -5.67 -10.72
N THR A 147 17.48 -6.78 -10.08
CA THR A 147 17.25 -7.00 -8.64
C THR A 147 18.44 -6.47 -7.84
N THR A 148 18.19 -5.96 -6.62
CA THR A 148 19.26 -5.43 -5.77
C THR A 148 20.26 -6.52 -5.37
N LYS A 149 21.53 -6.13 -5.18
CA LYS A 149 22.60 -7.08 -4.80
C LYS A 149 22.31 -7.81 -3.49
N ALA A 150 21.71 -7.13 -2.52
CA ALA A 150 21.38 -7.76 -1.24
C ALA A 150 20.17 -8.72 -1.33
N ALA A 151 19.19 -8.46 -2.20
CA ALA A 151 18.16 -9.46 -2.54
C ALA A 151 18.75 -10.68 -3.24
N LEU A 152 19.67 -10.48 -4.18
CA LEU A 152 20.37 -11.58 -4.86
C LEU A 152 21.17 -12.44 -3.86
N LEU A 153 21.83 -11.81 -2.88
CA LEU A 153 22.59 -12.54 -1.86
C LEU A 153 21.70 -13.45 -1.00
N THR A 154 20.48 -13.01 -0.67
CA THR A 154 19.53 -13.85 0.09
C THR A 154 18.95 -15.00 -0.72
N MET A 155 19.02 -14.98 -2.06
CA MET A 155 18.58 -16.09 -2.90
C MET A 155 19.57 -17.27 -2.88
N VAL A 156 20.85 -17.04 -2.57
CA VAL A 156 21.87 -18.08 -2.48
C VAL A 156 21.53 -19.16 -1.43
N PRO A 157 21.27 -18.82 -0.15
CA PRO A 157 20.87 -19.83 0.84
C PRO A 157 19.51 -20.47 0.49
N ILE A 158 18.59 -19.74 -0.17
CA ILE A 158 17.32 -20.32 -0.62
C ILE A 158 17.57 -21.47 -1.60
N CYS A 159 18.29 -21.20 -2.69
CA CYS A 159 18.59 -22.21 -3.71
C CYS A 159 19.42 -23.37 -3.13
N PHE A 160 20.40 -23.07 -2.28
CA PHE A 160 21.23 -24.08 -1.64
C PHE A 160 20.42 -24.98 -0.71
N GLY A 161 19.58 -24.42 0.16
CA GLY A 161 18.74 -25.18 1.08
C GLY A 161 17.74 -26.10 0.36
N VAL A 162 17.08 -25.58 -0.69
CA VAL A 162 16.19 -26.40 -1.53
C VAL A 162 16.99 -27.54 -2.19
N GLY A 163 18.15 -27.24 -2.79
CA GLY A 163 18.99 -28.25 -3.42
C GLY A 163 19.46 -29.34 -2.45
N LEU A 164 19.83 -28.96 -1.22
CA LEU A 164 20.25 -29.88 -0.17
C LEU A 164 19.12 -30.84 0.21
N THR A 165 17.92 -30.31 0.46
CA THR A 165 16.77 -31.17 0.79
C THR A 165 16.36 -32.06 -0.37
N VAL A 166 16.35 -31.56 -1.60
CA VAL A 166 16.04 -32.37 -2.79
C VAL A 166 17.01 -33.53 -2.93
N TYR A 167 18.31 -33.29 -2.73
CA TYR A 167 19.34 -34.31 -2.82
C TYR A 167 19.15 -35.42 -1.78
N TYR A 168 18.91 -35.06 -0.52
CA TYR A 168 18.77 -36.03 0.56
C TYR A 168 17.39 -36.71 0.63
N ASP A 169 16.32 -36.09 0.11
CA ASP A 169 15.00 -36.70 -0.08
C ASP A 169 15.00 -37.74 -1.22
N ALA A 170 15.83 -37.52 -2.25
CA ALA A 170 16.04 -38.50 -3.30
C ALA A 170 16.92 -39.69 -2.86
N LEU A 171 17.82 -39.48 -1.90
CA LEU A 171 18.76 -40.49 -1.40
C LEU A 171 18.18 -41.39 -0.29
N SER A 172 17.16 -40.92 0.44
CA SER A 172 16.56 -41.65 1.56
C SER A 172 15.70 -42.82 1.10
N ASN A 173 16.31 -43.98 0.87
CA ASN A 173 15.65 -45.26 0.59
C ASN A 173 14.92 -45.86 1.82
N THR A 174 14.18 -45.07 2.59
CA THR A 174 13.43 -45.54 3.76
C THR A 174 12.06 -46.08 3.35
N THR A 175 11.84 -47.37 3.65
CA THR A 175 10.79 -48.29 3.19
C THR A 175 9.34 -47.98 3.57
N SER A 176 8.97 -46.74 3.91
CA SER A 176 7.60 -46.42 4.37
C SER A 176 7.00 -45.12 3.83
N THR A 177 7.72 -44.35 3.02
CA THR A 177 7.22 -43.11 2.40
C THR A 177 7.54 -43.09 0.90
N LYS A 178 6.59 -42.68 0.04
CA LYS A 178 6.85 -42.47 -1.40
C LYS A 178 8.00 -41.47 -1.56
N THR A 179 9.16 -41.93 -2.02
CA THR A 179 10.31 -41.10 -2.35
C THR A 179 10.06 -40.34 -3.66
N THR A 180 10.80 -39.26 -3.86
CA THR A 180 10.67 -38.43 -5.06
C THR A 180 11.25 -39.13 -6.29
N SER A 181 10.40 -39.44 -7.27
CA SER A 181 10.82 -39.99 -8.57
C SER A 181 11.42 -38.92 -9.49
N LEU A 182 12.15 -39.34 -10.52
CA LEU A 182 12.72 -38.43 -11.52
C LEU A 182 11.62 -37.69 -12.29
N GLU A 183 10.53 -38.37 -12.62
CA GLU A 183 9.35 -37.81 -13.28
C GLU A 183 8.73 -36.71 -12.41
N GLY A 184 8.55 -37.00 -11.11
CA GLY A 184 8.03 -36.03 -10.15
C GLY A 184 8.92 -34.79 -10.00
N ALA A 185 10.24 -34.96 -10.07
CA ALA A 185 11.20 -33.85 -10.04
C ALA A 185 11.18 -33.01 -11.32
N VAL A 186 11.09 -33.64 -12.49
CA VAL A 186 10.97 -32.93 -13.78
C VAL A 186 9.67 -32.13 -13.83
N PHE A 187 8.53 -32.73 -13.45
CA PHE A 187 7.26 -32.01 -13.39
C PHE A 187 7.29 -30.84 -12.41
N ALA A 188 7.99 -30.96 -11.28
CA ALA A 188 8.17 -29.86 -10.34
C ALA A 188 8.96 -28.69 -10.95
N LEU A 189 10.10 -28.95 -11.58
CA LEU A 189 10.93 -27.90 -12.17
C LEU A 189 10.25 -27.20 -13.34
N VAL A 190 9.58 -27.96 -14.20
CA VAL A 190 8.74 -27.41 -15.28
C VAL A 190 7.61 -26.58 -14.68
N GLY A 191 6.93 -27.11 -13.66
CA GLY A 191 5.86 -26.41 -12.94
C GLY A 191 6.34 -25.07 -12.38
N VAL A 192 7.44 -25.05 -11.64
CA VAL A 192 8.05 -23.82 -11.09
C VAL A 192 8.40 -22.83 -12.20
N SER A 193 8.98 -23.30 -13.31
CA SER A 193 9.35 -22.42 -14.43
C SER A 193 8.12 -21.74 -15.05
N ILE A 194 7.04 -22.50 -15.26
CA ILE A 194 5.77 -21.98 -15.75
C ILE A 194 5.13 -21.04 -14.72
N SER A 195 5.18 -21.39 -13.43
CA SER A 195 4.71 -20.53 -12.34
C SER A 195 5.43 -19.18 -12.33
N CYS A 196 6.74 -19.15 -12.60
CA CYS A 196 7.50 -17.90 -12.70
C CYS A 196 7.00 -17.03 -13.86
N ILE A 197 6.83 -17.62 -15.06
CA ILE A 197 6.30 -16.91 -16.24
C ILE A 197 4.89 -16.38 -15.96
N TYR A 198 4.01 -17.24 -15.45
CA TYR A 198 2.63 -16.88 -15.11
C TYR A 198 2.56 -15.73 -14.09
N THR A 199 3.39 -15.78 -13.05
CA THR A 199 3.46 -14.73 -12.01
C THR A 199 3.87 -13.37 -12.61
N ILE A 200 4.86 -13.36 -13.51
CA ILE A 200 5.29 -12.13 -14.20
C ILE A 200 4.18 -11.63 -15.14
N TRP A 201 3.58 -12.53 -15.92
CA TRP A 201 2.54 -12.18 -16.89
C TRP A 201 1.25 -11.67 -16.25
N ILE A 202 0.82 -12.16 -15.08
CA ILE A 202 -0.30 -11.56 -14.35
C ILE A 202 -0.07 -10.06 -14.15
N GLY A 203 1.13 -9.68 -13.67
CA GLY A 203 1.48 -8.28 -13.44
C GLY A 203 1.55 -7.46 -14.73
N THR A 204 2.14 -8.01 -15.78
CA THR A 204 2.25 -7.34 -17.08
C THR A 204 0.88 -7.14 -17.74
N TYR A 205 0.03 -8.17 -17.77
CA TYR A 205 -1.32 -8.10 -18.36
C TYR A 205 -2.25 -7.18 -17.56
N SER A 206 -2.17 -7.24 -16.22
CA SER A 206 -2.92 -6.32 -15.35
C SER A 206 -2.60 -4.86 -15.68
N LYS A 207 -1.31 -4.51 -15.85
CA LYS A 207 -0.88 -3.15 -16.23
C LYS A 207 -1.25 -2.81 -17.67
N ALA A 208 -0.94 -3.69 -18.63
CA ALA A 208 -1.15 -3.43 -20.06
C ALA A 208 -2.62 -3.21 -20.42
N HIS A 209 -3.54 -3.88 -19.71
CA HIS A 209 -4.97 -3.79 -19.97
C HIS A 209 -5.75 -3.06 -18.87
N GLY A 210 -5.08 -2.47 -17.87
CA GLY A 210 -5.73 -1.81 -16.73
C GLY A 210 -6.82 -2.67 -16.09
N CYS A 211 -6.52 -3.95 -15.86
CA CYS A 211 -7.43 -4.93 -15.26
C CYS A 211 -6.97 -5.24 -13.84
N SER A 212 -7.91 -5.35 -12.90
CA SER A 212 -7.61 -5.90 -11.58
C SER A 212 -7.30 -7.40 -11.67
N SER A 213 -6.61 -7.94 -10.67
CA SER A 213 -6.28 -9.37 -10.62
C SER A 213 -7.54 -10.25 -10.72
N LEU A 214 -8.64 -9.87 -10.05
CA LEU A 214 -9.91 -10.62 -10.08
C LEU A 214 -10.56 -10.61 -11.47
N GLN A 215 -10.52 -9.46 -12.16
CA GLN A 215 -10.99 -9.35 -13.54
C GLN A 215 -10.13 -10.22 -14.47
N LEU A 216 -8.81 -10.29 -14.24
CA LEU A 216 -7.93 -11.16 -15.02
C LEU A 216 -8.26 -12.64 -14.79
N LEU A 217 -8.56 -13.05 -13.55
CA LEU A 217 -9.03 -14.41 -13.26
C LEU A 217 -10.34 -14.73 -13.98
N TYR A 218 -11.31 -13.81 -13.96
CA TYR A 218 -12.59 -13.96 -14.64
C TYR A 218 -12.42 -14.21 -16.15
N ASN A 219 -11.46 -13.53 -16.79
CA ASN A 219 -11.20 -13.69 -18.21
C ASN A 219 -10.44 -14.98 -18.58
N GLN A 220 -9.66 -15.56 -17.67
CA GLN A 220 -8.84 -16.75 -17.98
C GLN A 220 -9.45 -18.06 -17.48
N ALA A 221 -10.22 -18.07 -16.38
CA ALA A 221 -10.69 -19.33 -15.78
C ALA A 221 -11.68 -20.10 -16.68
N PRO A 222 -12.71 -19.47 -17.29
CA PRO A 222 -13.61 -20.16 -18.21
C PRO A 222 -12.93 -20.74 -19.46
N PRO A 223 -12.12 -19.98 -20.24
CA PRO A 223 -11.44 -20.55 -21.40
C PRO A 223 -10.41 -21.60 -21.01
N SER A 224 -9.76 -21.49 -19.84
CA SER A 224 -8.86 -22.53 -19.32
C SER A 224 -9.60 -23.82 -19.01
N ALA A 225 -10.78 -23.75 -18.39
CA ALA A 225 -11.62 -24.94 -18.14
C ALA A 225 -12.03 -25.62 -19.45
N LEU A 226 -12.51 -24.84 -20.43
CA LEU A 226 -12.90 -25.36 -21.75
C LEU A 226 -11.71 -26.01 -22.48
N MET A 227 -10.57 -25.36 -22.50
CA MET A 227 -9.35 -25.88 -23.12
C MET A 227 -8.93 -27.22 -22.49
N LEU A 228 -8.96 -27.32 -21.17
CA LEU A 228 -8.61 -28.57 -20.48
C LEU A 228 -9.67 -29.66 -20.66
N MET A 229 -10.95 -29.32 -20.75
CA MET A 229 -12.00 -30.30 -21.08
C MET A 229 -11.83 -30.88 -22.50
N VAL A 230 -11.31 -30.09 -23.44
CA VAL A 230 -10.97 -30.59 -24.79
C VAL A 230 -9.74 -31.47 -24.76
N ILE A 231 -8.75 -31.16 -23.94
CA ILE A 231 -7.49 -31.93 -23.84
C ILE A 231 -7.67 -33.24 -23.05
N ALA A 232 -8.48 -33.22 -21.98
CA ALA A 232 -8.62 -34.32 -21.04
C ALA A 232 -8.94 -35.69 -21.69
N PRO A 233 -9.84 -35.80 -22.69
CA PRO A 233 -10.11 -37.06 -23.38
C PRO A 233 -8.89 -37.72 -24.05
N PHE A 234 -7.88 -36.93 -24.40
CA PHE A 234 -6.68 -37.41 -25.08
C PHE A 234 -5.54 -37.77 -24.11
N THR A 235 -5.62 -37.32 -22.85
CA THR A 235 -4.56 -37.48 -21.85
C THR A 235 -4.98 -38.34 -20.66
N ASP A 236 -6.22 -38.20 -20.22
CA ASP A 236 -6.75 -38.85 -19.03
C ASP A 236 -7.49 -40.13 -19.41
N THR A 237 -7.46 -41.11 -18.51
CA THR A 237 -8.27 -42.33 -18.63
C THR A 237 -9.41 -42.31 -17.62
N PHE A 238 -10.65 -42.36 -18.11
CA PHE A 238 -11.85 -42.27 -17.27
C PHE A 238 -12.25 -43.65 -16.74
N PRO A 239 -12.42 -43.83 -15.42
CA PRO A 239 -13.01 -45.03 -14.86
C PRO A 239 -14.53 -45.04 -15.11
N SER A 240 -15.12 -46.24 -15.12
CA SER A 240 -16.58 -46.38 -15.11
C SER A 240 -17.16 -45.72 -13.86
N LEU A 241 -18.24 -44.96 -13.99
CA LEU A 241 -18.86 -44.23 -12.86
C LEU A 241 -19.31 -45.16 -11.71
N SER A 242 -19.66 -46.41 -12.02
CA SER A 242 -20.01 -47.45 -11.04
C SER A 242 -18.83 -47.94 -10.20
N GLU A 243 -17.60 -47.65 -10.63
CA GLU A 243 -16.36 -48.12 -9.98
C GLU A 243 -15.75 -47.08 -9.05
N VAL A 244 -16.28 -45.85 -9.04
CA VAL A 244 -15.81 -44.77 -8.16
C VAL A 244 -16.51 -44.92 -6.81
N SER A 245 -15.71 -45.05 -5.75
CA SER A 245 -16.25 -45.17 -4.40
C SER A 245 -17.02 -43.89 -4.00
N ARG A 246 -18.01 -44.04 -3.12
CA ARG A 246 -18.78 -42.91 -2.57
C ARG A 246 -17.87 -41.92 -1.79
N GLU A 247 -16.82 -42.43 -1.16
CA GLU A 247 -15.80 -41.65 -0.46
C GLU A 247 -14.98 -40.80 -1.44
N SER A 248 -14.56 -41.40 -2.55
CA SER A 248 -13.83 -40.70 -3.61
C SER A 248 -14.67 -39.58 -4.23
N LEU A 249 -15.97 -39.79 -4.43
CA LEU A 249 -16.88 -38.73 -4.91
C LEU A 249 -16.94 -37.53 -3.97
N TRP A 250 -17.00 -37.76 -2.65
CA TRP A 250 -16.94 -36.69 -1.67
C TRP A 250 -15.62 -35.94 -1.68
N LEU A 251 -14.49 -36.65 -1.82
CA LEU A 251 -13.17 -36.02 -1.96
C LEU A 251 -13.06 -35.16 -3.22
N ILE A 252 -13.63 -35.61 -4.34
CA ILE A 252 -13.65 -34.83 -5.59
C ILE A 252 -14.45 -33.54 -5.40
N LEU A 253 -15.66 -33.62 -4.84
CA LEU A 253 -16.47 -32.43 -4.54
C LEU A 253 -15.75 -31.47 -3.60
N LEU A 254 -15.15 -31.99 -2.52
CA LEU A 254 -14.36 -31.21 -1.57
C LEU A 254 -13.19 -30.51 -2.27
N SER A 255 -12.49 -31.19 -3.19
CA SER A 255 -11.38 -30.59 -3.93
C SER A 255 -11.81 -29.38 -4.77
N GLY A 256 -13.02 -29.43 -5.36
CA GLY A 256 -13.59 -28.31 -6.12
C GLY A 256 -13.91 -27.10 -5.24
N VAL A 257 -14.51 -27.34 -4.06
CA VAL A 257 -14.78 -26.29 -3.07
C VAL A 257 -13.47 -25.66 -2.58
N LEU A 258 -12.47 -26.48 -2.25
CA LEU A 258 -11.17 -25.99 -1.78
C LEU A 258 -10.43 -25.19 -2.88
N ALA A 259 -10.46 -25.66 -4.13
CA ALA A 259 -9.84 -24.94 -5.26
C ALA A 259 -10.48 -23.57 -5.49
N MET A 260 -11.80 -23.51 -5.46
CA MET A 260 -12.58 -22.28 -5.53
C MET A 260 -12.20 -21.32 -4.38
N LEU A 261 -12.17 -21.82 -3.14
CA LEU A 261 -11.75 -21.04 -1.97
C LEU A 261 -10.33 -20.50 -2.14
N ILE A 262 -9.38 -21.32 -2.59
CA ILE A 262 -7.99 -20.88 -2.85
C ILE A 262 -7.97 -19.75 -3.86
N ASN A 263 -8.61 -19.93 -5.02
CA ASN A 263 -8.59 -18.93 -6.08
C ASN A 263 -9.23 -17.62 -5.59
N VAL A 264 -10.47 -17.65 -5.08
CA VAL A 264 -11.16 -16.44 -4.60
C VAL A 264 -10.37 -15.73 -3.50
N SER A 265 -9.90 -16.47 -2.50
CA SER A 265 -9.13 -15.89 -1.38
C SER A 265 -7.76 -15.36 -1.82
N GLN A 266 -7.05 -16.05 -2.73
CA GLN A 266 -5.78 -15.59 -3.28
C GLN A 266 -5.94 -14.26 -4.00
N PHE A 267 -7.02 -14.07 -4.76
CA PHE A 267 -7.30 -12.79 -5.42
C PHE A 267 -7.69 -11.69 -4.45
N TYR A 268 -8.48 -11.98 -3.41
CA TYR A 268 -8.78 -11.00 -2.35
C TYR A 268 -7.52 -10.56 -1.61
N ILE A 269 -6.59 -11.48 -1.33
CA ILE A 269 -5.29 -11.19 -0.72
C ILE A 269 -4.45 -10.34 -1.67
N ILE A 270 -4.33 -10.70 -2.95
CA ILE A 270 -3.53 -9.93 -3.93
C ILE A 270 -4.13 -8.52 -4.17
N HIS A 271 -5.44 -8.36 -4.07
CA HIS A 271 -6.09 -7.06 -4.22
C HIS A 271 -5.96 -6.19 -2.97
N GLY A 272 -6.13 -6.78 -1.78
CA GLY A 272 -6.04 -6.09 -0.49
C GLY A 272 -4.61 -5.90 0.03
N THR A 273 -3.62 -6.56 -0.56
CA THR A 273 -2.22 -6.54 -0.11
C THR A 273 -1.23 -6.32 -1.25
N ASN A 274 -0.02 -5.86 -0.93
CA ASN A 274 1.05 -5.71 -1.93
C ASN A 274 1.71 -7.07 -2.26
N ALA A 275 2.48 -7.10 -3.35
CA ALA A 275 3.17 -8.31 -3.83
C ALA A 275 4.07 -8.98 -2.76
N LEU A 276 4.59 -8.21 -1.80
CA LEU A 276 5.38 -8.77 -0.70
C LEU A 276 4.52 -9.58 0.27
N THR A 277 3.37 -9.06 0.68
CA THR A 277 2.47 -9.75 1.63
C THR A 277 1.93 -11.05 1.04
N SER A 278 1.61 -11.08 -0.25
CA SER A 278 1.19 -12.31 -0.93
C SER A 278 2.29 -13.36 -1.00
N THR A 279 3.56 -12.94 -1.11
CA THR A 279 4.72 -13.84 -1.13
C THR A 279 4.96 -14.45 0.26
N ILE A 280 4.80 -13.64 1.31
CA ILE A 280 4.86 -14.10 2.71
C ILE A 280 3.78 -15.15 3.00
N VAL A 281 2.52 -14.89 2.63
CA VAL A 281 1.42 -15.87 2.78
C VAL A 281 1.74 -17.17 2.02
N GLY A 282 2.35 -17.06 0.84
CA GLY A 282 2.89 -18.19 0.09
C GLY A 282 3.87 -19.03 0.90
N HIS A 283 4.85 -18.39 1.53
CA HIS A 283 5.85 -19.06 2.35
C HIS A 283 5.27 -19.67 3.63
N THR A 284 4.34 -18.98 4.29
CA THR A 284 3.63 -19.52 5.46
C THR A 284 2.91 -20.83 5.12
N LYS A 285 2.23 -20.91 3.97
CA LYS A 285 1.61 -22.16 3.49
C LYS A 285 2.61 -23.30 3.34
N THR A 286 3.75 -23.02 2.70
CA THR A 286 4.82 -24.01 2.50
C THR A 286 5.31 -24.55 3.84
N CYS A 287 5.61 -23.66 4.80
CA CYS A 287 6.07 -24.06 6.13
C CYS A 287 5.01 -24.86 6.90
N SER A 288 3.74 -24.44 6.87
CA SER A 288 2.65 -25.15 7.56
C SER A 288 2.43 -26.56 7.03
N ILE A 289 2.52 -26.77 5.72
CA ILE A 289 2.31 -28.10 5.12
C ILE A 289 3.47 -29.04 5.45
N ILE A 290 4.71 -28.54 5.45
CA ILE A 290 5.88 -29.31 5.88
C ILE A 290 5.75 -29.70 7.35
N ALA A 291 5.38 -28.76 8.23
CA ALA A 291 5.20 -29.02 9.66
C ALA A 291 4.10 -30.06 9.92
N LEU A 292 2.95 -29.95 9.26
CA LEU A 292 1.86 -30.92 9.38
C LEU A 292 2.26 -32.30 8.83
N GLY A 293 2.93 -32.36 7.68
CA GLY A 293 3.42 -33.62 7.12
C GLY A 293 4.29 -34.38 8.12
N TRP A 294 5.12 -33.65 8.87
CA TRP A 294 5.96 -34.21 9.93
C TRP A 294 5.19 -34.66 11.16
N MET A 295 4.28 -33.82 11.66
CA MET A 295 3.41 -34.15 12.81
C MET A 295 2.60 -35.43 12.59
N PHE A 296 2.22 -35.71 11.33
CA PHE A 296 1.51 -36.93 10.94
C PHE A 296 2.44 -38.08 10.50
N GLY A 297 3.71 -38.03 10.90
CA GLY A 297 4.61 -39.19 10.83
C GLY A 297 5.48 -39.30 9.57
N ALA A 298 5.57 -38.25 8.74
CA ALA A 298 6.56 -38.24 7.66
C ALA A 298 7.97 -38.22 8.25
N ARG A 299 8.71 -39.33 8.11
CA ARG A 299 10.12 -39.40 8.48
C ARG A 299 10.96 -38.70 7.42
N MET A 300 11.70 -37.68 7.85
CA MET A 300 12.63 -36.94 6.99
C MET A 300 14.06 -37.20 7.45
N ASN A 301 15.00 -37.21 6.50
CA ASN A 301 16.42 -37.32 6.80
C ASN A 301 16.89 -36.03 7.51
N ASP A 302 17.75 -36.13 8.53
CA ASP A 302 18.31 -35.00 9.28
C ASP A 302 18.95 -33.94 8.36
N PHE A 303 19.62 -34.38 7.29
CA PHE A 303 20.19 -33.47 6.30
C PHE A 303 19.13 -32.80 5.40
N SER A 304 18.00 -33.46 5.18
CA SER A 304 16.83 -32.85 4.51
C SER A 304 16.22 -31.75 5.37
N VAL A 305 16.17 -31.94 6.69
CA VAL A 305 15.71 -30.93 7.66
C VAL A 305 16.66 -29.73 7.67
N LEU A 306 17.97 -29.95 7.66
CA LEU A 306 18.96 -28.87 7.57
C LEU A 306 18.74 -28.01 6.30
N GLY A 307 18.50 -28.64 5.15
CA GLY A 307 18.20 -27.93 3.91
C GLY A 307 16.94 -27.06 4.00
N ILE A 308 15.89 -27.56 4.66
CA ILE A 308 14.65 -26.80 4.91
C ILE A 308 14.96 -25.57 5.76
N LEU A 309 15.71 -25.74 6.86
CA LEU A 309 16.06 -24.62 7.75
C LEU A 309 16.86 -23.55 7.02
N ILE A 310 17.82 -23.94 6.18
CA ILE A 310 18.60 -22.99 5.37
C ILE A 310 17.72 -22.27 4.35
N ALA A 311 16.84 -22.99 3.65
CA ALA A 311 15.94 -22.41 2.65
C ALA A 311 14.96 -21.40 3.28
N VAL A 312 14.35 -21.79 4.40
CA VAL A 312 13.44 -20.96 5.18
C VAL A 312 14.19 -19.75 5.75
N GLY A 313 15.39 -19.92 6.31
CA GLY A 313 16.24 -18.83 6.78
C GLY A 313 16.58 -17.82 5.68
N GLY A 314 16.85 -18.29 4.46
CA GLY A 314 17.06 -17.44 3.29
C GLY A 314 15.81 -16.63 2.89
N ILE A 315 14.63 -17.24 2.94
CA ILE A 315 13.33 -16.55 2.71
C ILE A 315 13.11 -15.46 3.76
N PHE A 316 13.40 -15.75 5.02
CA PHE A 316 13.30 -14.78 6.11
C PHE A 316 14.25 -13.61 5.89
N ALA A 317 15.51 -13.88 5.54
CA ALA A 317 16.48 -12.85 5.22
C ALA A 317 16.01 -11.98 4.05
N TYR A 318 15.49 -12.59 2.97
CA TYR A 318 14.92 -11.89 1.82
C TYR A 318 13.74 -10.98 2.23
N SER A 319 12.82 -11.49 3.05
CA SER A 319 11.66 -10.76 3.57
C SER A 319 12.03 -9.64 4.55
N SER A 320 13.23 -9.70 5.13
CA SER A 320 13.75 -8.73 6.10
C SER A 320 14.39 -7.49 5.45
N LEU A 321 14.64 -7.53 4.13
CA LEU A 321 15.43 -6.51 3.43
C LEU A 321 14.74 -5.12 3.44
N PRO A 322 15.47 -4.02 3.73
CA PRO A 322 14.89 -2.70 3.95
C PRO A 322 14.09 -2.12 2.79
N TYR A 323 14.50 -2.34 1.54
CA TYR A 323 13.82 -1.86 0.33
C TYR A 323 12.64 -2.74 -0.10
N MET A 324 12.46 -3.92 0.50
CA MET A 324 11.22 -4.69 0.40
C MET A 324 10.22 -4.24 1.48
N LYS A 325 10.66 -3.64 2.59
CA LYS A 325 9.81 -3.09 3.66
C LYS A 325 9.25 -1.70 3.30
N GLY A 326 8.36 -1.68 2.30
CA GLY A 326 7.57 -0.50 1.94
C GLY A 326 6.06 -0.75 2.08
N SER A 327 5.39 0.08 2.88
CA SER A 327 3.92 0.21 3.09
C SER A 327 3.15 -1.01 3.66
N LYS A 328 2.25 -0.75 4.62
CA LYS A 328 1.22 -1.67 5.19
C LYS A 328 1.64 -2.97 5.93
N LEU A 329 2.92 -3.30 6.07
CA LEU A 329 3.31 -4.64 6.55
C LEU A 329 3.59 -4.84 8.05
N ASP A 330 3.72 -3.82 8.90
CA ASP A 330 4.26 -4.06 10.24
C ASP A 330 3.29 -4.82 11.16
N SER A 331 1.97 -4.62 11.04
CA SER A 331 0.98 -5.32 11.88
C SER A 331 0.74 -6.78 11.45
N ILE A 332 0.77 -7.08 10.14
CA ILE A 332 0.55 -8.44 9.61
C ILE A 332 1.84 -9.25 9.63
N SER A 333 3.00 -8.65 9.30
CA SER A 333 4.30 -9.33 9.41
C SER A 333 4.71 -9.55 10.87
N SER A 334 4.37 -8.68 11.82
CA SER A 334 4.61 -8.95 13.25
C SER A 334 3.65 -9.97 13.87
N LEU A 335 2.44 -10.15 13.30
CA LEU A 335 1.48 -11.18 13.72
C LEU A 335 1.82 -12.56 13.11
N VAL A 336 2.18 -12.61 11.83
CA VAL A 336 2.59 -13.84 11.12
C VAL A 336 4.02 -14.25 11.49
N PHE A 337 4.93 -13.28 11.63
CA PHE A 337 6.32 -13.46 12.05
C PHE A 337 6.62 -12.76 13.38
N SER A 338 5.78 -13.04 14.39
CA SER A 338 6.19 -12.81 15.76
C SER A 338 7.50 -13.56 16.04
N LYS A 339 8.36 -13.01 16.90
CA LYS A 339 9.47 -13.77 17.52
C LYS A 339 8.97 -15.12 18.07
N LYS A 340 7.68 -15.22 18.44
CA LYS A 340 6.99 -16.46 18.85
C LYS A 340 6.78 -17.46 17.71
N SER A 341 6.42 -17.05 16.49
CA SER A 341 6.23 -17.97 15.36
C SER A 341 7.56 -18.61 14.91
N VAL A 342 8.64 -17.83 14.95
CA VAL A 342 10.01 -18.30 14.71
C VAL A 342 10.46 -19.25 15.82
N ALA A 343 10.17 -18.92 17.08
CA ALA A 343 10.43 -19.80 18.21
C ALA A 343 9.64 -21.11 18.11
N ILE A 344 8.38 -21.12 17.67
CA ILE A 344 7.57 -22.33 17.50
C ILE A 344 8.13 -23.23 16.38
N LEU A 345 8.54 -22.66 15.25
CA LEU A 345 9.16 -23.42 14.16
C LEU A 345 10.55 -23.97 14.54
N ALA A 346 11.35 -23.18 15.26
CA ALA A 346 12.63 -23.62 15.80
C ALA A 346 12.46 -24.69 16.90
N LEU A 347 11.46 -24.55 17.76
CA LEU A 347 11.13 -25.50 18.83
C LEU A 347 10.59 -26.81 18.24
N ALA A 348 9.74 -26.75 17.20
CA ALA A 348 9.30 -27.93 16.48
C ALA A 348 10.45 -28.66 15.79
N ALA A 349 11.43 -27.92 15.23
CA ALA A 349 12.66 -28.50 14.69
C ALA A 349 13.54 -29.12 15.78
N LEU A 350 13.68 -28.48 16.96
CA LEU A 350 14.47 -28.99 18.09
C LEU A 350 13.86 -30.25 18.73
N ILE A 351 12.54 -30.28 18.91
CA ILE A 351 11.79 -31.46 19.41
C ILE A 351 11.98 -32.66 18.48
N ALA A 352 12.09 -32.39 17.19
CA ALA A 352 12.25 -33.39 16.16
C ALA A 352 13.66 -34.00 16.05
N PHE A 353 14.71 -33.31 16.49
CA PHE A 353 16.09 -33.83 16.49
C PHE A 353 16.35 -34.90 17.56
N GLY A 354 15.30 -35.45 18.20
CA GLY A 354 15.44 -36.59 19.10
C GLY A 354 16.23 -36.29 20.37
N TYR A 355 16.22 -35.05 20.86
CA TYR A 355 16.61 -34.76 22.24
C TYR A 355 15.48 -35.20 23.17
N HIS A 356 15.34 -36.51 23.31
CA HIS A 356 14.52 -37.15 24.32
C HIS A 356 15.44 -37.68 25.42
N GLU A 357 16.16 -36.79 26.11
CA GLU A 357 16.76 -37.12 27.39
C GLU A 357 16.87 -35.87 28.29
N SER A 358 16.34 -36.05 29.49
CA SER A 358 16.54 -35.30 30.74
C SER A 358 16.34 -33.76 30.77
N THR A 359 15.19 -33.35 31.33
CA THR A 359 15.09 -32.44 32.49
C THR A 359 16.10 -31.29 32.66
N GLN A 360 16.52 -30.59 31.59
CA GLN A 360 17.39 -29.41 31.74
C GLN A 360 17.04 -28.20 30.87
N TYR A 361 15.93 -28.25 30.12
CA TYR A 361 15.46 -27.10 29.32
C TYR A 361 14.16 -26.48 29.84
N THR A 362 13.46 -27.11 30.78
CA THR A 362 12.46 -26.45 31.62
C THR A 362 13.09 -25.47 32.61
N GLU A 363 14.35 -25.68 33.00
CA GLU A 363 15.06 -24.79 33.94
C GLU A 363 15.53 -23.48 33.29
N ILE A 364 15.73 -23.44 31.97
CA ILE A 364 16.05 -22.21 31.21
C ILE A 364 14.77 -21.41 30.89
N ALA A 365 13.61 -22.07 30.89
CA ALA A 365 12.31 -21.40 30.84
C ALA A 365 11.88 -20.84 32.21
N GLU A 366 12.31 -21.46 33.31
CA GLU A 366 12.01 -21.02 34.68
C GLU A 366 12.97 -19.95 35.23
N THR A 367 14.19 -19.81 34.70
CA THR A 367 15.13 -18.76 35.13
C THR A 367 14.78 -17.34 34.66
N ASN A 368 13.75 -17.17 33.83
CA ASN A 368 13.31 -15.85 33.34
C ASN A 368 11.96 -15.37 33.90
N GLY A 369 11.51 -15.90 35.05
CA GLY A 369 10.62 -15.19 36.00
C GLY A 369 9.50 -14.32 35.41
N VAL A 370 8.57 -14.89 34.65
CA VAL A 370 7.31 -14.21 34.26
C VAL A 370 6.11 -15.01 34.74
N LEU A 371 5.94 -15.07 36.06
CA LEU A 371 4.62 -15.20 36.68
C LEU A 371 4.74 -14.64 38.11
N ASP A 372 4.69 -13.32 38.26
CA ASP A 372 4.72 -12.68 39.57
C ASP A 372 3.32 -12.23 39.99
N ALA A 373 3.00 -12.50 41.25
CA ALA A 373 1.71 -12.36 41.91
C ALA A 373 1.22 -10.90 42.08
N LYS A 374 1.72 -9.96 41.27
CA LYS A 374 1.33 -8.54 41.26
C LYS A 374 0.07 -8.23 40.46
N ILE A 375 -0.36 -9.12 39.56
CA ILE A 375 -1.54 -8.87 38.70
C ILE A 375 -2.85 -9.02 39.47
N VAL A 376 -2.89 -9.86 40.51
CA VAL A 376 -4.10 -10.03 41.34
C VAL A 376 -4.24 -8.90 42.37
N GLN A 377 -3.13 -8.26 42.78
CA GLN A 377 -3.16 -7.14 43.73
C GLN A 377 -3.35 -5.77 43.04
N LEU A 378 -2.96 -5.61 41.77
CA LEU A 378 -3.24 -4.40 40.97
C LEU A 378 -4.70 -4.30 40.48
N ALA A 379 -5.44 -5.42 40.45
CA ALA A 379 -6.86 -5.42 40.07
C ALA A 379 -7.77 -4.83 41.16
N ALA A 380 -7.30 -4.75 42.42
CA ALA A 380 -8.08 -4.23 43.53
C ALA A 380 -7.88 -2.72 43.79
N SER A 381 -6.84 -2.08 43.21
CA SER A 381 -6.55 -0.65 43.43
C SER A 381 -7.04 0.29 42.31
N GLN A 382 -7.62 -0.25 41.23
CA GLN A 382 -8.16 0.56 40.12
C GLN A 382 -9.65 0.93 40.26
N GLN A 383 -10.32 0.49 41.32
CA GLN A 383 -11.75 0.77 41.51
C GLN A 383 -12.02 2.11 42.19
N GLU A 384 -11.01 2.72 42.82
CA GLU A 384 -11.12 4.02 43.52
C GLU A 384 -10.81 5.22 42.62
N HIS A 385 -10.11 5.02 41.50
CA HIS A 385 -9.73 6.09 40.57
C HIS A 385 -10.80 6.45 39.53
N ALA A 386 -11.84 5.63 39.39
CA ALA A 386 -12.91 5.82 38.41
C ALA A 386 -13.97 6.87 38.83
N GLN A 387 -14.05 7.24 40.12
CA GLN A 387 -15.07 8.19 40.60
C GLN A 387 -14.68 9.68 40.44
N ASN A 388 -13.40 10.00 40.27
CA ASN A 388 -12.95 11.40 40.10
C ASN A 388 -13.02 11.92 38.66
N GLN A 389 -13.29 11.06 37.67
CA GLN A 389 -13.29 11.42 36.25
C GLN A 389 -14.64 11.96 35.74
N GLU A 390 -15.75 11.64 36.41
CA GLU A 390 -17.10 12.11 36.01
C GLU A 390 -17.35 13.60 36.36
N SER A 391 -16.74 14.10 37.43
CA SER A 391 -16.81 15.52 37.84
C SER A 391 -16.17 16.44 36.79
N LEU A 392 -15.05 16.01 36.20
CA LEU A 392 -14.32 16.78 35.19
C LEU A 392 -15.03 16.82 33.84
N LEU A 393 -15.75 15.74 33.49
CA LEU A 393 -16.51 15.61 32.24
C LEU A 393 -17.78 16.48 32.24
N HIS A 394 -18.39 16.72 33.40
CA HIS A 394 -19.56 17.58 33.53
C HIS A 394 -19.20 19.07 33.34
N ASP A 395 -18.00 19.49 33.75
CA ASP A 395 -17.52 20.87 33.61
C ASP A 395 -17.11 21.19 32.15
N LEU A 396 -16.58 20.19 31.44
CA LEU A 396 -16.21 20.26 30.01
C LEU A 396 -17.41 20.28 29.07
N SER A 397 -18.51 19.59 29.41
CA SER A 397 -19.76 19.62 28.63
C SER A 397 -20.39 21.01 28.62
N SER A 398 -20.37 21.72 29.76
CA SER A 398 -21.00 23.05 29.87
C SER A 398 -20.31 24.15 29.06
N LYS A 399 -19.00 24.00 28.78
CA LYS A 399 -18.22 24.93 27.96
C LYS A 399 -18.33 24.63 26.45
N LEU A 400 -18.73 23.42 26.07
CA LEU A 400 -18.90 23.04 24.66
C LEU A 400 -20.21 23.60 24.08
N ASP A 401 -21.27 23.65 24.90
CA ASP A 401 -22.60 24.11 24.47
C ASP A 401 -22.65 25.62 24.16
N SER A 402 -21.82 26.45 24.83
CA SER A 402 -21.80 27.91 24.54
C SER A 402 -21.07 28.26 23.24
N THR A 403 -20.19 27.38 22.74
CA THR A 403 -19.43 27.58 21.49
C THR A 403 -20.23 27.16 20.25
N SER A 404 -21.18 26.23 20.41
CA SER A 404 -22.05 25.73 19.33
C SER A 404 -23.06 26.79 18.84
N ASP A 405 -23.57 27.62 19.76
CA ASP A 405 -24.54 28.68 19.46
C ASP A 405 -23.94 29.90 18.72
N GLN A 406 -22.60 30.05 18.72
CA GLN A 406 -21.92 31.09 17.96
C GLN A 406 -21.62 30.68 16.52
N LEU A 407 -21.41 29.38 16.27
CA LEU A 407 -21.09 28.83 14.94
C LEU A 407 -22.33 28.67 14.05
N SER A 408 -23.51 28.42 14.62
CA SER A 408 -24.78 28.33 13.88
C SER A 408 -25.18 29.67 13.25
N LYS A 409 -24.93 30.78 13.93
CA LYS A 409 -25.19 32.15 13.42
C LYS A 409 -24.28 32.56 12.27
N ILE A 410 -23.06 32.02 12.19
CA ILE A 410 -22.12 32.28 11.09
C ILE A 410 -22.51 31.49 9.83
N HIS A 411 -23.12 30.31 10.00
CA HIS A 411 -23.53 29.45 8.89
C HIS A 411 -24.77 30.00 8.15
N GLU A 412 -25.71 30.64 8.85
CA GLU A 412 -26.90 31.25 8.23
C GLU A 412 -26.58 32.52 7.41
N THR A 413 -25.43 33.19 7.64
CA THR A 413 -25.09 34.41 6.90
C THR A 413 -24.39 34.16 5.55
N MET A 414 -24.00 32.92 5.23
CA MET A 414 -23.21 32.61 4.02
C MET A 414 -23.97 31.89 2.89
N GLN A 415 -25.30 31.73 2.99
CA GLN A 415 -26.11 31.01 1.99
C GLN A 415 -26.94 31.89 1.04
N GLU A 416 -26.81 33.22 1.07
CA GLU A 416 -27.44 34.09 0.08
C GLU A 416 -26.41 34.67 -0.89
N GLU A 417 -26.10 33.95 -1.98
CA GLU A 417 -25.80 34.51 -3.31
C GLU A 417 -25.55 33.38 -4.34
N ASN A 418 -26.62 32.90 -4.97
CA ASN A 418 -26.53 32.02 -6.14
C ASN A 418 -26.41 32.85 -7.42
N ALA A 419 -25.19 33.02 -7.93
CA ALA A 419 -24.93 33.47 -9.30
C ALA A 419 -24.01 32.47 -10.02
N LYS A 420 -24.37 32.10 -11.26
CA LYS A 420 -23.55 31.23 -12.14
C LYS A 420 -22.14 31.84 -12.28
N PRO A 421 -21.05 31.06 -12.12
CA PRO A 421 -19.70 31.62 -12.11
C PRO A 421 -19.34 32.17 -13.50
N VAL A 422 -18.97 33.46 -13.53
CA VAL A 422 -18.41 34.13 -14.71
C VAL A 422 -16.92 33.82 -14.74
N MET A 423 -16.45 33.08 -15.75
CA MET A 423 -15.04 32.65 -15.90
C MET A 423 -14.14 33.84 -16.24
N TYR A 424 -13.04 34.05 -15.50
CA TYR A 424 -12.15 35.22 -15.66
C TYR A 424 -10.72 34.95 -16.15
N SER A 425 -10.24 33.69 -16.14
CA SER A 425 -9.09 33.35 -16.99
C SER A 425 -9.55 33.24 -18.44
N LYS A 426 -8.84 33.91 -19.36
CA LYS A 426 -9.08 33.86 -20.81
C LYS A 426 -8.90 32.44 -21.39
N ILE A 427 -8.37 31.49 -20.61
CA ILE A 427 -7.94 30.17 -21.04
C ILE A 427 -8.75 29.05 -20.36
N VAL A 428 -9.54 29.38 -19.33
CA VAL A 428 -10.34 28.40 -18.57
C VAL A 428 -11.77 28.44 -19.08
N HIS A 429 -11.99 27.84 -20.25
CA HIS A 429 -13.32 27.66 -20.84
C HIS A 429 -13.49 26.18 -21.24
N PRO A 430 -14.70 25.60 -21.14
CA PRO A 430 -14.96 24.21 -21.53
C PRO A 430 -14.55 23.80 -22.96
N GLY A 431 -14.23 24.77 -23.82
CA GLY A 431 -13.78 24.53 -25.21
C GLY A 431 -12.26 24.43 -25.38
N ILE A 432 -11.49 24.61 -24.30
CA ILE A 432 -10.03 24.51 -24.29
C ILE A 432 -9.64 23.22 -23.57
N CYS A 433 -8.79 22.43 -24.20
CA CYS A 433 -8.20 21.24 -23.58
C CYS A 433 -6.89 21.63 -22.89
N ILE A 434 -6.73 21.19 -21.65
CA ILE A 434 -5.57 21.44 -20.80
C ILE A 434 -4.74 20.16 -20.69
N ARG A 435 -3.42 20.28 -20.83
CA ARG A 435 -2.49 19.18 -20.64
C ARG A 435 -1.47 19.53 -19.57
N ILE A 436 -1.41 18.76 -18.50
CA ILE A 436 -0.40 18.94 -17.46
C ILE A 436 0.80 18.07 -17.83
N VAL A 437 1.93 18.69 -18.17
CA VAL A 437 3.14 17.93 -18.52
C VAL A 437 3.65 17.23 -17.28
N GLU A 438 3.94 15.94 -17.42
CA GLU A 438 4.24 15.00 -16.35
C GLU A 438 5.28 15.61 -15.41
N ALA A 439 4.77 15.91 -14.22
CA ALA A 439 5.51 16.56 -13.18
C ALA A 439 6.47 15.52 -12.59
N ARG A 440 7.77 15.83 -12.56
CA ARG A 440 8.75 15.09 -11.74
C ARG A 440 8.18 14.82 -10.36
N ASP A 441 8.66 13.77 -9.68
CA ASP A 441 8.09 13.27 -8.41
C ASP A 441 7.68 14.37 -7.40
N ILE A 442 8.47 15.44 -7.30
CA ILE A 442 8.25 16.57 -6.38
C ILE A 442 7.00 17.43 -6.69
N PHE A 443 6.59 17.52 -7.95
CA PHE A 443 5.45 18.35 -8.39
C PHE A 443 4.14 17.57 -8.51
N TYR A 444 4.16 16.27 -8.23
CA TYR A 444 2.99 15.41 -8.38
C TYR A 444 1.74 15.93 -7.61
N TYR A 445 1.90 16.34 -6.36
CA TYR A 445 0.78 16.84 -5.54
C TYR A 445 0.23 18.17 -6.07
N ILE A 446 1.11 19.01 -6.61
CA ILE A 446 0.72 20.27 -7.24
C ILE A 446 -0.05 19.99 -8.53
N ALA A 447 0.49 19.11 -9.37
CA ALA A 447 -0.14 18.70 -10.63
C ALA A 447 -1.52 18.07 -10.41
N GLN A 448 -1.67 17.27 -9.36
CA GLN A 448 -2.96 16.69 -8.98
C GLN A 448 -3.95 17.75 -8.47
N SER A 449 -3.48 18.76 -7.71
CA SER A 449 -4.31 19.89 -7.28
C SER A 449 -4.89 20.66 -8.48
N LEU A 450 -4.06 20.87 -9.50
CA LEU A 450 -4.49 21.50 -10.74
C LEU A 450 -5.49 20.63 -11.50
N TYR A 451 -5.20 19.33 -11.64
CA TYR A 451 -6.09 18.38 -12.31
C TYR A 451 -7.48 18.39 -11.68
N ASP A 452 -7.57 18.25 -10.36
CA ASP A 452 -8.85 18.27 -9.63
C ASP A 452 -9.57 19.63 -9.82
N GLY A 453 -8.83 20.74 -9.78
CA GLY A 453 -9.38 22.07 -10.03
C GLY A 453 -9.97 22.23 -11.43
N PHE A 454 -9.31 21.73 -12.48
CA PHE A 454 -9.86 21.77 -13.84
C PHE A 454 -11.06 20.84 -14.03
N GLN A 455 -11.05 19.67 -13.38
CA GLN A 455 -12.20 18.75 -13.37
C GLN A 455 -13.41 19.40 -12.71
N GLU A 456 -13.24 20.10 -11.58
CA GLU A 456 -14.30 20.85 -10.89
C GLU A 456 -14.91 21.93 -11.81
N LEU A 457 -14.09 22.54 -12.68
CA LEU A 457 -14.53 23.54 -13.66
C LEU A 457 -15.13 22.93 -14.95
N GLY A 458 -15.17 21.61 -15.08
CA GLY A 458 -15.64 20.93 -16.30
C GLY A 458 -14.74 21.18 -17.51
N VAL A 459 -13.47 21.52 -17.30
CA VAL A 459 -12.48 21.74 -18.37
C VAL A 459 -11.76 20.42 -18.64
N PRO A 460 -11.75 19.92 -19.90
CA PRO A 460 -11.01 18.71 -20.25
C PRO A 460 -9.53 18.84 -19.88
N VAL A 461 -9.05 17.98 -18.99
CA VAL A 461 -7.66 17.97 -18.52
C VAL A 461 -7.08 16.56 -18.54
N GLU A 462 -5.83 16.41 -18.99
CA GLU A 462 -5.10 15.13 -18.96
C GLU A 462 -3.63 15.31 -18.53
N PHE A 463 -3.05 14.28 -17.94
CA PHE A 463 -1.60 14.19 -17.72
C PHE A 463 -0.91 13.65 -18.97
N VAL A 464 0.18 14.30 -19.39
CA VAL A 464 0.96 13.87 -20.57
C VAL A 464 2.44 13.77 -20.26
N PRO A 465 3.15 12.72 -20.72
CA PRO A 465 4.56 12.52 -20.40
C PRO A 465 5.50 13.57 -21.02
N ALA A 466 5.06 14.20 -22.11
CA ALA A 466 5.79 15.24 -22.81
C ALA A 466 4.83 16.09 -23.64
N VAL A 467 5.31 17.27 -24.05
CA VAL A 467 4.58 18.15 -24.98
C VAL A 467 4.50 17.51 -26.35
N LYS A 468 3.32 17.58 -26.99
CA LYS A 468 3.13 17.24 -28.40
C LYS A 468 2.91 18.54 -29.21
N PRO A 469 3.66 18.76 -30.29
CA PRO A 469 3.41 19.90 -31.17
C PRO A 469 2.00 19.84 -31.79
N ASP A 470 1.37 21.00 -31.95
CA ASP A 470 0.22 21.25 -32.84
C ASP A 470 -1.11 20.52 -32.55
N ASP A 471 -1.37 20.10 -31.31
CA ASP A 471 -2.64 19.44 -30.93
C ASP A 471 -3.76 20.39 -30.48
N GLY A 472 -3.53 21.70 -30.53
CA GLY A 472 -4.49 22.74 -30.18
C GLY A 472 -4.78 22.92 -28.69
N CYS A 473 -4.17 22.11 -27.81
CA CYS A 473 -4.36 22.22 -26.36
C CYS A 473 -3.35 23.17 -25.71
N THR A 474 -3.70 23.69 -24.53
CA THR A 474 -2.81 24.50 -23.71
C THR A 474 -2.11 23.63 -22.68
N TYR A 475 -0.78 23.74 -22.61
CA TYR A 475 0.05 22.97 -21.71
C TYR A 475 0.34 23.72 -20.41
N ILE A 476 0.38 23.03 -19.27
CA ILE A 476 0.90 23.59 -18.02
C ILE A 476 2.28 23.02 -17.76
N THR A 477 3.26 23.90 -17.64
CA THR A 477 4.68 23.55 -17.51
C THR A 477 5.27 24.14 -16.23
N PHE A 478 5.93 23.30 -15.44
CA PHE A 478 6.52 23.66 -14.15
C PHE A 478 7.99 24.09 -14.22
N LEU A 479 8.68 23.78 -15.33
CA LEU A 479 10.12 24.03 -15.50
C LEU A 479 10.39 24.84 -16.78
N PRO A 480 11.30 25.83 -16.74
CA PRO A 480 11.52 26.77 -17.84
C PRO A 480 12.28 26.23 -19.06
N ASN A 481 12.50 24.92 -19.16
CA ASN A 481 13.19 24.29 -20.30
C ASN A 481 12.25 23.54 -21.25
N GLN A 482 10.94 23.70 -21.11
CA GLN A 482 9.97 23.05 -21.99
C GLN A 482 9.32 23.99 -23.02
N GLY A 483 9.59 25.29 -23.00
CA GLY A 483 9.03 26.23 -23.97
C GLY A 483 9.36 25.89 -25.44
N GLY A 484 8.40 26.14 -26.32
CA GLY A 484 8.50 25.86 -27.76
C GLY A 484 7.34 26.49 -28.54
N ALA A 485 7.17 26.14 -29.81
CA ALA A 485 6.12 26.67 -30.69
C ALA A 485 4.72 26.09 -30.38
N PHE A 486 4.29 26.14 -29.12
CA PHE A 486 3.00 25.64 -28.66
C PHE A 486 2.44 26.55 -27.57
N LYS A 487 1.16 26.38 -27.24
CA LYS A 487 0.44 27.19 -26.24
C LYS A 487 0.70 26.64 -24.84
N TYR A 488 1.18 27.48 -23.92
CA TYR A 488 1.43 27.05 -22.54
C TYR A 488 1.18 28.12 -21.49
N ILE A 489 0.87 27.65 -20.28
CA ILE A 489 0.86 28.37 -19.02
C ILE A 489 2.14 27.99 -18.28
N ALA A 490 2.96 28.99 -17.97
CA ALA A 490 4.17 28.79 -17.19
C ALA A 490 3.83 28.89 -15.70
N TYR A 491 3.88 27.78 -14.97
CA TYR A 491 3.72 27.79 -13.52
C TYR A 491 5.10 27.78 -12.85
N ASN A 492 5.55 28.94 -12.41
CA ASN A 492 6.86 29.11 -11.81
C ASN A 492 6.92 28.56 -10.38
N TRP A 493 7.88 27.68 -10.15
CA TRP A 493 8.21 27.12 -8.83
C TRP A 493 9.64 27.46 -8.38
N GLU A 494 10.38 28.23 -9.17
CA GLU A 494 11.74 28.65 -8.86
C GLU A 494 11.75 29.91 -7.99
N GLN A 495 12.77 30.03 -7.13
CA GLN A 495 12.98 31.21 -6.29
C GLN A 495 13.65 32.32 -7.10
N LEU A 496 12.92 33.40 -7.38
CA LEU A 496 13.42 34.47 -8.27
C LEU A 496 14.21 35.55 -7.52
N THR A 497 14.03 35.66 -6.21
CA THR A 497 14.63 36.72 -5.40
C THR A 497 15.94 36.33 -4.72
N THR A 498 16.41 35.10 -4.92
CA THR A 498 17.60 34.57 -4.25
C THR A 498 18.89 35.00 -4.94
N PRO A 499 19.84 35.63 -4.22
CA PRO A 499 21.17 35.95 -4.75
C PRO A 499 21.90 34.70 -5.27
N GLY A 500 22.43 34.76 -6.50
CA GLY A 500 23.10 33.62 -7.12
C GLY A 500 22.16 32.56 -7.71
N GLY A 501 20.86 32.85 -7.80
CA GLY A 501 19.92 32.05 -8.57
C GLY A 501 20.38 31.93 -10.04
N TRP A 502 20.32 30.72 -10.57
CA TRP A 502 20.60 30.32 -11.96
C TRP A 502 19.61 30.85 -13.03
N TRP A 503 19.07 32.04 -12.82
CA TRP A 503 18.12 32.67 -13.74
C TRP A 503 18.85 33.31 -14.93
N ASN A 504 18.41 33.00 -16.16
CA ASN A 504 19.04 33.48 -17.39
C ASN A 504 18.01 34.04 -18.39
N ASP A 505 18.49 34.69 -19.46
CA ASP A 505 17.66 35.29 -20.50
C ASP A 505 16.69 34.29 -21.15
N GLY A 506 17.09 33.02 -21.25
CA GLY A 506 16.23 31.94 -21.73
C GLY A 506 14.99 31.72 -20.85
N MET A 507 15.16 31.76 -19.53
CA MET A 507 14.05 31.61 -18.57
C MET A 507 13.11 32.83 -18.61
N TYR A 508 13.65 34.04 -18.76
CA TYR A 508 12.82 35.24 -18.97
C TYR A 508 12.02 35.17 -20.27
N ASN A 509 12.66 34.76 -21.37
CA ASN A 509 11.99 34.59 -22.66
C ASN A 509 10.90 33.52 -22.60
N TYR A 510 11.15 32.42 -21.89
CA TYR A 510 10.16 31.40 -21.61
C TYR A 510 8.93 31.95 -20.87
N LEU A 511 9.11 32.76 -19.82
CA LEU A 511 7.97 33.36 -19.12
C LEU A 511 7.22 34.38 -20.00
N LYS A 512 7.95 35.22 -20.76
CA LYS A 512 7.34 36.22 -21.66
C LYS A 512 6.53 35.61 -22.80
N ASN A 513 6.92 34.42 -23.26
CA ASN A 513 6.24 33.72 -24.35
C ASN A 513 5.05 32.86 -23.87
N ALA A 514 4.83 32.75 -22.56
CA ALA A 514 3.68 32.02 -22.01
C ALA A 514 2.37 32.77 -22.26
N GLN A 515 1.26 32.06 -22.39
CA GLN A 515 -0.06 32.67 -22.49
C GLN A 515 -0.50 33.29 -21.16
N GLU A 516 -0.16 32.63 -20.06
CA GLU A 516 -0.28 33.13 -18.69
C GLU A 516 0.94 32.64 -17.88
N VAL A 517 1.36 33.45 -16.92
CA VAL A 517 2.35 33.07 -15.92
C VAL A 517 1.64 32.93 -14.58
N TRP A 518 1.83 31.79 -13.92
CA TRP A 518 1.34 31.52 -12.58
C TRP A 518 2.50 31.41 -11.62
N ASP A 519 2.32 31.86 -10.39
CA ASP A 519 3.31 31.76 -9.32
C ASP A 519 2.60 31.54 -7.98
N TYR A 520 3.34 31.01 -7.00
CA TYR A 520 2.83 30.76 -5.66
C TYR A 520 3.30 31.82 -4.64
N SER A 521 4.32 32.62 -4.96
CA SER A 521 4.89 33.64 -4.06
C SER A 521 4.51 35.06 -4.50
N PRO A 522 3.87 35.85 -3.62
CA PRO A 522 3.64 37.28 -3.86
C PRO A 522 4.94 38.03 -4.18
N LYS A 523 6.04 37.69 -3.51
CA LYS A 523 7.36 38.29 -3.72
C LYS A 523 7.91 37.99 -5.11
N ASN A 524 7.77 36.76 -5.62
CA ASN A 524 8.10 36.42 -7.00
C ASN A 524 7.24 37.19 -8.01
N ILE A 525 5.93 37.32 -7.76
CA ILE A 525 5.02 38.08 -8.64
C ILE A 525 5.44 39.54 -8.72
N GLN A 526 5.80 40.15 -7.60
CA GLN A 526 6.32 41.51 -7.57
C GLN A 526 7.62 41.63 -8.38
N PHE A 527 8.56 40.69 -8.20
CA PHE A 527 9.80 40.64 -8.98
C PHE A 527 9.54 40.51 -10.49
N LEU A 528 8.60 39.64 -10.91
CA LEU A 528 8.21 39.47 -12.30
C LEU A 528 7.56 40.73 -12.87
N LYS A 529 6.74 41.42 -12.08
CA LYS A 529 6.10 42.69 -12.45
C LYS A 529 7.12 43.78 -12.73
N GLU A 530 8.18 43.88 -11.93
CA GLU A 530 9.30 44.80 -12.17
C GLU A 530 10.07 44.48 -13.46
N LYS A 531 10.01 43.23 -13.92
CA LYS A 531 10.58 42.76 -15.20
C LYS A 531 9.60 42.83 -16.38
N GLY A 532 8.40 43.40 -16.17
CA GLY A 532 7.37 43.55 -17.18
C GLY A 532 6.63 42.25 -17.53
N ILE A 533 6.62 41.27 -16.62
CA ILE A 533 5.91 40.00 -16.77
C ILE A 533 4.73 40.00 -15.78
N GLU A 534 3.51 39.90 -16.29
CA GLU A 534 2.32 39.76 -15.46
C GLU A 534 2.14 38.31 -15.02
N ALA A 535 2.10 38.08 -13.71
CA ALA A 535 1.92 36.75 -13.12
C ALA A 535 0.70 36.74 -12.19
N LYS A 536 -0.02 35.62 -12.16
CA LYS A 536 -1.17 35.38 -11.27
C LYS A 536 -0.75 34.53 -10.08
N LEU A 537 -1.26 34.89 -8.90
CA LEU A 537 -1.13 34.06 -7.72
C LEU A 537 -2.05 32.85 -7.86
N VAL A 538 -1.46 31.65 -8.00
CA VAL A 538 -2.17 30.38 -8.02
C VAL A 538 -1.52 29.46 -7.02
N MET A 539 -2.31 29.01 -6.05
CA MET A 539 -1.89 28.15 -4.94
C MET A 539 -2.56 26.78 -5.08
N PRO A 540 -1.84 25.65 -4.87
CA PRO A 540 -2.43 24.31 -4.98
C PRO A 540 -3.60 24.09 -4.01
N ASN A 541 -3.46 24.54 -2.76
CA ASN A 541 -4.44 24.45 -1.67
C ASN A 541 -5.12 23.06 -1.56
N TYR A 542 -6.26 22.99 -0.88
CA TYR A 542 -6.99 21.74 -0.69
C TYR A 542 -7.56 21.21 -2.02
N ASN A 543 -7.45 19.90 -2.25
CA ASN A 543 -8.06 19.20 -3.37
C ASN A 543 -8.65 17.84 -2.93
N MET A 544 -9.42 17.19 -3.80
CA MET A 544 -10.10 15.93 -3.49
C MET A 544 -9.09 14.78 -3.35
N PHE A 545 -8.00 14.78 -4.09
CA PHE A 545 -6.91 13.82 -3.93
C PHE A 545 -6.23 13.88 -2.54
N MET A 546 -6.11 15.08 -1.96
CA MET A 546 -5.71 15.23 -0.56
C MET A 546 -6.76 14.58 0.32
N ALA A 547 -8.07 14.77 0.06
CA ALA A 547 -9.14 14.10 0.82
C ALA A 547 -8.97 12.57 0.90
N ASP A 548 -8.58 11.92 -0.21
CA ASP A 548 -8.35 10.48 -0.30
C ASP A 548 -7.09 10.04 0.46
N SER A 549 -5.98 10.80 0.35
CA SER A 549 -4.75 10.57 1.12
C SER A 549 -4.94 10.85 2.62
N LEU A 550 -5.92 11.69 2.96
CA LEU A 550 -6.29 12.10 4.31
C LEU A 550 -7.30 11.16 4.98
N MET A 551 -7.69 10.03 4.36
CA MET A 551 -8.47 8.95 4.98
C MET A 551 -7.70 8.17 6.07
N ALA A 552 -6.46 8.56 6.36
CA ALA A 552 -5.79 8.24 7.62
C ALA A 552 -6.63 8.80 8.77
N THR A 553 -7.18 7.93 9.62
CA THR A 553 -7.92 8.40 10.79
C THR A 553 -7.02 9.30 11.62
N PRO A 554 -7.51 10.42 12.18
CA PRO A 554 -6.73 11.28 13.09
C PRO A 554 -6.03 10.51 14.23
N ASN A 555 -6.49 9.29 14.52
CA ASN A 555 -6.03 8.38 15.57
C ASN A 555 -5.05 7.28 15.09
N GLU A 556 -4.56 7.30 13.85
CA GLU A 556 -3.46 6.42 13.44
C GLU A 556 -2.16 6.86 14.13
N VAL A 557 -1.63 6.00 15.01
CA VAL A 557 -0.38 6.24 15.74
C VAL A 557 0.76 6.43 14.73
N ARG A 558 1.23 7.67 14.59
CA ARG A 558 2.41 7.98 13.77
C ARG A 558 3.69 7.61 14.49
N THR A 559 4.69 7.17 13.74
CA THR A 559 6.05 7.00 14.27
C THR A 559 6.66 8.38 14.52
N ASN A 560 7.40 8.55 15.62
CA ASN A 560 8.19 9.76 15.88
C ASN A 560 9.41 9.82 14.95
N THR A 561 9.16 9.76 13.65
CA THR A 561 10.16 9.82 12.59
C THR A 561 10.13 11.21 11.99
N ILE A 562 11.33 11.76 11.80
CA ILE A 562 11.59 13.07 11.23
C ILE A 562 11.94 12.86 9.76
N MET A 563 11.22 13.52 8.86
CA MET A 563 11.45 13.38 7.41
C MET A 563 12.02 14.66 6.81
N PHE A 564 12.99 14.53 5.93
CA PHE A 564 13.46 15.61 5.06
C PHE A 564 13.43 15.17 3.59
N MET A 565 12.90 16.02 2.70
CA MET A 565 12.76 15.75 1.26
C MET A 565 13.44 16.85 0.44
N GLY A 566 14.59 16.58 -0.16
CA GLY A 566 15.26 17.53 -1.05
C GLY A 566 16.74 17.24 -1.21
N SER A 567 17.38 17.97 -2.12
CA SER A 567 18.83 17.91 -2.32
C SER A 567 19.57 18.36 -1.05
N GLN A 568 20.58 17.59 -0.66
CA GLN A 568 21.46 17.96 0.45
C GLN A 568 22.52 18.96 -0.03
N ASN A 569 22.88 19.88 0.85
CA ASN A 569 24.02 20.79 0.70
C ASN A 569 24.62 21.05 2.09
N ASP A 570 25.76 21.73 2.15
CA ASP A 570 26.49 21.95 3.40
C ASP A 570 25.61 22.63 4.46
N ARG A 571 24.83 23.62 4.05
CA ARG A 571 23.87 24.34 4.91
C ARG A 571 22.82 23.40 5.51
N ARG A 572 22.07 22.68 4.68
CA ARG A 572 21.03 21.74 5.13
C ARG A 572 21.63 20.65 6.01
N ASN A 573 22.82 20.17 5.68
CA ASN A 573 23.51 19.17 6.49
C ASN A 573 23.84 19.68 7.90
N THR A 574 24.03 20.99 8.13
CA THR A 574 24.18 21.51 9.50
C THR A 574 22.94 21.25 10.37
N PHE A 575 21.74 21.41 9.83
CA PHE A 575 20.48 21.14 10.53
C PHE A 575 20.20 19.63 10.61
N LEU A 576 20.43 18.90 9.52
CA LEU A 576 20.20 17.45 9.48
C LEU A 576 21.14 16.71 10.44
N ASN A 577 22.40 17.12 10.54
CA ASN A 577 23.34 16.53 11.50
C ASN A 577 22.93 16.82 12.95
N LYS A 578 22.50 18.06 13.27
CA LYS A 578 21.92 18.36 14.60
C LYS A 578 20.72 17.46 14.92
N ALA A 579 19.86 17.18 13.94
CA ALA A 579 18.73 16.27 14.12
C ALA A 579 19.17 14.81 14.29
N ILE A 580 20.21 14.35 13.57
CA ILE A 580 20.78 13.01 13.71
C ILE A 580 21.36 12.82 15.11
N ASP A 581 22.13 13.80 15.60
CA ASP A 581 22.79 13.74 16.89
C ASP A 581 21.76 13.75 18.04
N THR A 582 20.68 14.52 17.89
CA THR A 582 19.62 14.63 18.90
C THR A 582 18.64 13.45 18.87
N PHE A 583 18.30 12.95 17.67
CA PHE A 583 17.29 11.91 17.45
C PHE A 583 17.87 10.72 16.66
N PRO A 584 18.80 9.96 17.25
CA PRO A 584 19.54 8.91 16.54
C PRO A 584 18.60 7.84 15.97
N GLY A 585 18.72 7.59 14.67
CA GLY A 585 17.92 6.59 13.95
C GLY A 585 16.49 7.02 13.61
N GLN A 586 16.10 8.27 13.86
CA GLN A 586 14.75 8.78 13.60
C GLN A 586 14.64 9.71 12.39
N LEU A 587 15.76 10.15 11.81
CA LEU A 587 15.77 11.00 10.61
C LEU A 587 15.78 10.15 9.33
N LEU A 588 14.82 10.41 8.44
CA LEU A 588 14.77 9.87 7.08
C LEU A 588 15.03 10.98 6.07
N ILE A 589 16.06 10.81 5.24
CA ILE A 589 16.44 11.73 4.17
C ILE A 589 16.02 11.13 2.83
N ASN A 590 15.16 11.85 2.09
CA ASN A 590 14.61 11.42 0.81
C ASN A 590 14.02 9.99 0.82
N PRO A 591 13.23 9.59 1.85
CA PRO A 591 12.63 8.27 1.84
C PRO A 591 11.56 8.14 0.74
N PRO A 592 11.19 6.91 0.36
CA PRO A 592 10.09 6.69 -0.57
C PRO A 592 8.76 7.25 -0.03
N ARG A 593 7.83 7.62 -0.92
CA ARG A 593 6.59 8.35 -0.58
C ARG A 593 5.73 7.66 0.48
N ASP A 594 5.74 6.34 0.54
CA ASP A 594 4.96 5.57 1.50
C ASP A 594 5.35 5.84 2.97
N GLN A 595 6.59 6.26 3.22
CA GLN A 595 7.06 6.64 4.57
C GLN A 595 6.39 7.91 5.08
N MET A 596 5.85 8.77 4.20
CA MET A 596 5.10 9.97 4.59
C MET A 596 3.81 9.61 5.35
N THR A 597 3.16 8.50 4.99
CA THR A 597 1.94 8.07 5.70
C THR A 597 2.20 7.60 7.14
N LYS A 598 3.43 7.19 7.45
CA LYS A 598 3.81 6.67 8.78
C LYS A 598 4.46 7.73 9.66
N SER A 599 5.17 8.66 9.05
CA SER A 599 5.95 9.65 9.77
C SER A 599 5.06 10.72 10.39
N LYS A 600 5.52 11.24 11.54
CA LYS A 600 4.85 12.31 12.27
C LYS A 600 5.33 13.68 11.85
N ILE A 601 6.61 13.83 11.49
CA ILE A 601 7.25 15.15 11.35
C ILE A 601 7.87 15.32 9.96
N GLY A 602 7.60 16.45 9.31
CA GLY A 602 8.23 16.86 8.05
C GLY A 602 9.06 18.13 8.25
N LEU A 603 10.36 18.07 7.94
CA LEU A 603 11.28 19.20 7.99
C LEU A 603 11.31 19.92 6.65
N ASN A 604 11.06 21.23 6.70
CA ASN A 604 11.22 22.14 5.57
C ASN A 604 12.38 23.10 5.85
N ILE A 605 13.54 22.80 5.27
CA ILE A 605 14.78 23.60 5.45
C ILE A 605 15.16 24.20 4.09
N HIS A 606 15.45 25.49 4.06
CA HIS A 606 15.71 26.20 2.80
C HIS A 606 17.05 25.80 2.19
N PHE A 607 17.14 25.78 0.86
CA PHE A 607 18.38 25.47 0.15
C PHE A 607 19.42 26.59 0.30
N TYR A 608 18.98 27.84 0.16
CA TYR A 608 19.83 29.01 0.09
C TYR A 608 19.99 29.73 1.44
N PRO A 609 21.11 30.45 1.66
CA PRO A 609 21.42 31.13 2.91
C PRO A 609 21.03 32.62 2.96
N SER A 610 20.47 33.19 1.90
CA SER A 610 19.82 34.53 1.85
C SER A 610 18.81 34.62 0.69
N GLY A 611 17.84 35.53 0.76
CA GLY A 611 16.85 35.78 -0.29
C GLY A 611 15.89 34.62 -0.57
N TRP A 612 15.73 33.69 0.38
CA TRP A 612 14.94 32.48 0.19
C TRP A 612 13.44 32.73 0.43
N ILE A 613 12.62 32.15 -0.44
CA ILE A 613 11.16 32.10 -0.28
C ILE A 613 10.74 30.74 0.30
N LEU A 614 9.58 30.69 0.95
CA LEU A 614 9.07 29.47 1.55
C LEU A 614 8.94 28.35 0.49
N GLU A 615 9.61 27.21 0.69
CA GLU A 615 9.53 26.04 -0.19
C GLU A 615 8.17 25.30 -0.03
N THR A 616 7.08 25.94 -0.44
CA THR A 616 5.69 25.48 -0.23
C THR A 616 5.36 24.16 -0.90
N HIS A 617 6.04 23.80 -1.99
CA HIS A 617 5.88 22.50 -2.67
C HIS A 617 6.11 21.31 -1.70
N ARG A 618 7.10 21.43 -0.80
CA ARG A 618 7.38 20.41 0.23
C ARG A 618 6.30 20.42 1.32
N ILE A 619 5.82 21.61 1.68
CA ILE A 619 4.75 21.78 2.68
C ILE A 619 3.48 21.10 2.20
N TYR A 620 3.01 21.35 0.98
CA TYR A 620 1.80 20.70 0.44
C TYR A 620 1.95 19.18 0.35
N GLN A 621 3.15 18.69 0.01
CA GLN A 621 3.46 17.27 0.03
C GLN A 621 3.30 16.66 1.44
N PHE A 622 3.76 17.36 2.48
CA PHE A 622 3.62 16.92 3.87
C PHE A 622 2.19 17.05 4.40
N LEU A 623 1.48 18.14 4.07
CA LEU A 623 0.08 18.35 4.43
C LEU A 623 -0.81 17.24 3.86
N SER A 624 -0.55 16.80 2.63
CA SER A 624 -1.25 15.69 1.97
C SER A 624 -1.18 14.37 2.75
N HIS A 625 -0.27 14.25 3.73
CA HIS A 625 -0.10 13.04 4.56
C HIS A 625 -0.28 13.32 6.06
N ARG A 626 -0.79 14.49 6.47
CA ARG A 626 -0.96 14.91 7.88
C ARG A 626 0.33 14.93 8.71
N LEU A 627 1.49 15.24 8.13
CA LEU A 627 2.69 15.44 8.96
C LEU A 627 2.57 16.76 9.73
N LEU A 628 3.11 16.79 10.94
CA LEU A 628 3.45 18.02 11.62
C LEU A 628 4.67 18.62 10.93
N ILE A 629 4.45 19.73 10.24
CA ILE A 629 5.48 20.40 9.46
C ILE A 629 6.23 21.36 10.37
N ILE A 630 7.55 21.24 10.34
CA ILE A 630 8.49 22.15 11.01
C ILE A 630 9.27 22.84 9.90
N SER A 631 9.09 24.15 9.75
CA SER A 631 9.71 24.92 8.67
C SER A 631 10.64 25.98 9.21
N GLU A 632 11.73 26.20 8.51
CA GLU A 632 12.52 27.40 8.69
C GLU A 632 11.72 28.61 8.21
N HIS A 633 11.81 29.73 8.94
CA HIS A 633 11.25 31.01 8.49
C HIS A 633 11.81 31.42 7.13
N SER A 634 10.98 31.98 6.26
CA SER A 634 11.41 32.56 4.98
C SER A 634 11.65 34.07 5.08
N GLU A 635 12.35 34.64 4.10
CA GLU A 635 12.41 36.11 3.95
C GLU A 635 11.16 36.68 3.27
N ASP A 636 10.13 35.86 3.05
CA ASP A 636 8.80 36.25 2.58
C ASP A 636 7.83 36.18 3.77
N HIS A 637 7.83 37.23 4.60
CA HIS A 637 7.03 37.28 5.83
C HIS A 637 5.52 37.19 5.58
N GLU A 638 5.05 37.66 4.42
CA GLU A 638 3.63 37.53 4.05
C GLU A 638 3.27 36.07 3.79
N LEU A 639 4.14 35.35 3.08
CA LEU A 639 3.97 33.92 2.82
C LEU A 639 4.11 33.10 4.11
N ASP A 640 5.06 33.43 4.99
CA ASP A 640 5.19 32.81 6.31
C ASP A 640 3.91 32.99 7.13
N LYS A 641 3.35 34.22 7.19
CA LYS A 641 2.09 34.52 7.89
C LYS A 641 0.93 33.71 7.33
N MET A 642 0.87 33.50 6.02
CA MET A 642 -0.17 32.69 5.37
C MET A 642 -0.08 31.20 5.79
N PHE A 643 1.13 30.68 5.99
CA PHE A 643 1.39 29.29 6.35
C PHE A 643 1.50 29.02 7.85
N GLU A 644 1.56 30.05 8.70
CA GLU A 644 1.64 29.93 10.15
C GLU A 644 0.56 29.02 10.76
N PRO A 645 -0.71 29.04 10.30
CA PRO A 645 -1.72 28.11 10.82
C PRO A 645 -1.46 26.65 10.44
N MET A 646 -0.66 26.37 9.41
CA MET A 646 -0.37 25.04 8.85
C MET A 646 0.99 24.47 9.27
N VAL A 647 1.89 25.30 9.79
CA VAL A 647 3.31 24.97 9.96
C VAL A 647 3.83 25.50 11.29
N THR A 648 4.70 24.75 11.94
CA THR A 648 5.47 25.24 13.10
C THR A 648 6.77 25.82 12.60
N PHE A 649 6.99 27.12 12.78
CA PHE A 649 8.23 27.75 12.33
C PHE A 649 9.35 27.67 13.37
N PHE A 650 10.60 27.65 12.90
CA PHE A 650 11.80 27.76 13.73
C PHE A 650 12.78 28.81 13.15
N ASN A 651 13.62 29.32 14.05
CA ASN A 651 14.82 30.10 13.76
C ASN A 651 16.07 29.24 13.99
N THR A 652 17.20 29.63 13.40
CA THR A 652 18.46 28.84 13.48
C THR A 652 18.85 28.44 14.91
N ASP A 653 18.59 29.32 15.88
CA ASP A 653 19.00 29.14 17.28
C ASP A 653 18.08 28.20 18.08
N ASN A 654 16.82 28.06 17.69
CA ASN A 654 15.82 27.25 18.41
C ASN A 654 15.36 25.99 17.65
N PHE A 655 16.08 25.62 16.58
CA PHE A 655 15.75 24.47 15.75
C PHE A 655 15.56 23.18 16.56
N VAL A 656 16.54 22.83 17.40
CA VAL A 656 16.52 21.55 18.16
C VAL A 656 15.37 21.54 19.16
N GLU A 657 15.15 22.65 19.87
CA GLU A 657 14.04 22.81 20.82
C GLU A 657 12.68 22.65 20.13
N THR A 658 12.51 23.30 18.98
CA THR A 658 11.27 23.24 18.20
C THR A 658 11.00 21.80 17.72
N VAL A 659 12.02 21.12 17.19
CA VAL A 659 11.88 19.71 16.77
C VAL A 659 11.57 18.81 17.95
N TYR A 660 12.22 19.01 19.10
CA TYR A 660 12.00 18.22 20.31
C TYR A 660 10.57 18.36 20.87
N GLY A 661 10.01 19.57 20.87
CA GLY A 661 8.63 19.82 21.31
C GLY A 661 7.61 19.06 20.46
N VAL A 662 7.75 19.12 19.14
CA VAL A 662 6.86 18.40 18.20
C VAL A 662 7.09 16.88 18.26
N PHE A 663 8.34 16.45 18.47
CA PHE A 663 8.71 15.04 18.58
C PHE A 663 8.02 14.36 19.76
N ASN A 664 8.01 14.99 20.93
CA ASN A 664 7.44 14.42 22.16
C ASN A 664 5.93 14.64 22.33
N MET A 665 5.29 15.32 21.39
CA MET A 665 3.85 15.56 21.39
C MET A 665 3.03 14.27 21.52
N SER A 666 2.00 14.25 22.35
CA SER A 666 1.10 13.11 22.48
C SER A 666 0.29 12.86 21.20
N GLN A 667 -0.28 11.66 21.06
CA GLN A 667 -1.15 11.35 19.92
C GLN A 667 -2.42 12.21 19.90
N VAL A 668 -2.92 12.62 21.07
CA VAL A 668 -4.10 13.48 21.21
C VAL A 668 -3.79 14.88 20.67
N GLU A 669 -2.66 15.46 21.05
CA GLU A 669 -2.21 16.78 20.55
C GLU A 669 -1.91 16.74 19.05
N TYR A 670 -1.21 15.69 18.58
CA TYR A 670 -0.97 15.47 17.15
C TYR A 670 -2.29 15.46 16.35
N SER A 671 -3.28 14.70 16.82
CA SER A 671 -4.60 14.59 16.19
C SER A 671 -5.34 15.94 16.16
N LYS A 672 -5.33 16.69 17.27
CA LYS A 672 -5.92 18.03 17.36
C LYS A 672 -5.27 18.99 16.36
N ILE A 673 -3.94 19.09 16.35
CA ILE A 673 -3.21 20.04 15.50
C ILE A 673 -3.36 19.67 14.02
N THR A 674 -3.19 18.40 13.65
CA THR A 674 -3.32 17.98 12.25
C THR A 674 -4.75 18.17 11.73
N THR A 675 -5.76 17.98 12.56
CA THR A 675 -7.16 18.25 12.22
C THR A 675 -7.41 19.76 12.03
N TYR A 676 -6.91 20.60 12.95
CA TYR A 676 -6.97 22.05 12.82
C TYR A 676 -6.31 22.53 11.51
N ARG A 677 -5.08 22.07 11.23
CA ARG A 677 -4.33 22.42 10.02
C ARG A 677 -5.06 22.02 8.75
N LEU A 678 -5.69 20.84 8.76
CA LEU A 678 -6.48 20.37 7.63
C LEU A 678 -7.74 21.22 7.43
N ASN A 679 -8.47 21.54 8.49
CA ASN A 679 -9.67 22.37 8.40
C ASN A 679 -9.33 23.78 7.91
N TYR A 680 -8.21 24.33 8.36
CA TYR A 680 -7.68 25.59 7.82
C TYR A 680 -7.37 25.47 6.33
N LEU A 681 -6.64 24.43 5.89
CA LEU A 681 -6.34 24.21 4.48
C LEU A 681 -7.61 24.09 3.61
N LYS A 682 -8.66 23.42 4.11
CA LYS A 682 -9.98 23.31 3.46
C LYS A 682 -10.72 24.65 3.35
N SER A 683 -10.43 25.60 4.23
CA SER A 683 -11.01 26.94 4.19
C SER A 683 -10.36 27.84 3.12
N LEU A 684 -9.17 27.47 2.64
CA LEU A 684 -8.48 28.22 1.59
C LEU A 684 -9.13 27.96 0.22
N PRO A 685 -9.15 28.96 -0.69
CA PRO A 685 -9.74 28.79 -2.01
C PRO A 685 -9.11 27.64 -2.81
N THR A 686 -9.92 26.76 -3.38
CA THR A 686 -9.45 25.70 -4.29
C THR A 686 -8.86 26.31 -5.57
N VAL A 687 -8.11 25.53 -6.34
CA VAL A 687 -7.63 25.97 -7.67
C VAL A 687 -8.79 26.42 -8.54
N ALA A 688 -9.90 25.68 -8.56
CA ALA A 688 -11.10 26.04 -9.31
C ALA A 688 -11.62 27.43 -8.92
N GLN A 689 -11.79 27.67 -7.62
CA GLN A 689 -12.25 28.95 -7.08
C GLN A 689 -11.31 30.10 -7.43
N GLN A 690 -9.99 29.88 -7.33
CA GLN A 690 -8.97 30.85 -7.72
C GLN A 690 -9.03 31.22 -9.21
N LEU A 691 -9.34 30.25 -10.08
CA LEU A 691 -9.43 30.46 -11.52
C LEU A 691 -10.77 31.11 -11.96
N THR A 692 -11.81 31.03 -11.11
CA THR A 692 -13.15 31.60 -11.40
C THR A 692 -13.44 32.95 -10.78
N ARG A 693 -12.75 33.36 -9.70
CA ARG A 693 -13.06 34.62 -9.00
C ARG A 693 -12.35 35.81 -9.66
N THR A 694 -13.09 36.92 -9.74
CA THR A 694 -12.74 38.16 -10.47
C THR A 694 -11.75 39.06 -9.76
N GLU A 695 -11.59 38.90 -8.46
CA GLU A 695 -10.67 39.71 -7.67
C GLU A 695 -9.52 38.84 -7.21
N SER A 696 -8.31 39.35 -7.42
CA SER A 696 -7.11 38.90 -6.72
C SER A 696 -7.36 39.04 -5.22
N VAL A 697 -7.98 38.04 -4.61
CA VAL A 697 -8.06 37.93 -3.15
C VAL A 697 -6.66 37.60 -2.69
N ILE A 698 -5.84 38.64 -2.57
CA ILE A 698 -4.72 38.65 -1.63
C ILE A 698 -5.38 38.47 -0.27
N TRP A 699 -5.49 37.23 0.18
CA TRP A 699 -6.08 36.94 1.47
C TRP A 699 -5.16 37.54 2.54
N THR A 700 -5.69 38.51 3.30
CA THR A 700 -4.91 39.38 4.21
C THR A 700 -4.60 38.76 5.58
N GLY A 701 -4.67 37.43 5.73
CA GLY A 701 -4.24 36.79 6.98
C GLY A 701 -5.25 36.79 8.13
N ASN A 702 -6.43 37.40 7.99
CA ASN A 702 -7.21 37.88 9.15
C ASN A 702 -8.41 37.02 9.59
N LYS A 703 -8.62 35.82 9.05
CA LYS A 703 -9.64 34.89 9.56
C LYS A 703 -9.08 33.48 9.74
N ALA A 704 -8.22 33.30 10.74
CA ALA A 704 -8.00 31.98 11.30
C ALA A 704 -9.29 31.53 12.03
N PRO A 705 -9.67 30.23 12.00
CA PRO A 705 -10.76 29.70 12.82
C PRO A 705 -10.49 30.03 14.30
N GLU A 706 -11.50 30.48 15.04
CA GLU A 706 -11.39 31.03 16.41
C GLU A 706 -10.82 30.08 17.49
N ASN A 707 -10.32 28.90 17.14
CA ASN A 707 -9.81 27.89 18.07
C ASN A 707 -8.47 27.31 17.59
N LYS A 708 -7.40 28.12 17.55
CA LYS A 708 -6.03 27.60 17.45
C LYS A 708 -5.75 26.82 18.75
N PRO A 709 -5.41 25.52 18.70
CA PRO A 709 -4.95 24.81 19.90
C PRO A 709 -3.67 25.50 20.40
N GLU A 710 -3.64 25.90 21.67
CA GLU A 710 -2.44 26.46 22.32
C GLU A 710 -1.25 25.49 22.27
#